data_AF-A0A5C1Y8H5-F1
#
_entry.id   AF-A0A5C1Y8H5-F1
#
_cell.length_a   1.000
_cell.length_b   1.000
_cell.length_c   1.000
_cell.angle_alpha   90.00
_cell.angle_beta   90.00
_cell.angle_gamma   90.00
#
_symmetry.space_group_name_H-M   'P 1'
#
loop_
_entity.id
_entity.type
_entity.pdbx_description
1 polymer ?
#
loop_
_entity_poly.entity_id
_entity_poly.type
_entity_poly.pdbx_seq_one_letter_code
_entity_poly.pdbx_strand_id
1 'polypeptide(L)'
;MPAHTPFRRVALVLATTAALSAGVLVPATAASAASSVATWNDLATAVNTATTGTVEVTLGADITAPYNGSLLIASGVGVVFDLNGHTLSILNPGMARAAFGVRSGASLTINDSSTPSTGALVAVGISGLAPGIGGYNESGGSITITGGTITATGGGLAAGIGGIGVGSQHITITGGNVTAIGGEGGAGIGGGWHGSGSNLRITGGTVTATGGEGGAGIGGGGEGGGGVTFITGGTVTATGGAEGAGIGGGSHGNAWFTAIEGGTVIATGGSGGAGIGGGLLGDGRDTSISGGTVTANGGSFASGIGGGNDGDGGTTEIIGGTVTATGGAGGGAGIGGGEGGGAGVTILSGGDITATGRSGGAGIGTGFTSGLPGLSDGTLDIRAQSPAPGSTFTGGSSTSAIVGGRGSVATFSVVPTDPFAKLTAVDAASGSVHVEFGWGVTFALNGGDGTAPAVQVIDFGGGTATRPADPTRTGGEFVAWTTGGTPYDFTTPVTGNVALTAQWNLAPTLAGAASATATVGEPFSWAPTTVTGTPDAVVSLTDGELPDGLTLDPGTGAITGTPSDAAGDYPVTLGAHNGIGADASLELTISLAPGEPTSLALRAATGTVNQGDTVTFTATGTDAAGNSFVIPSGDLTLSSSVASDIIRGTAVSFPHASPHLITATHTPSGVSATLLVEVTPAALARTGVDADTISVLAALALLVLLAGAGLLTARRRA
;
A
#
# COMPACT_ATOMS: atom_id res chain seq x y z
N MET A 1 34.38 -11.80 18.81
CA MET A 1 33.44 -10.68 18.95
C MET A 1 32.97 -10.26 17.56
N PRO A 2 31.83 -10.72 17.06
CA PRO A 2 31.20 -10.12 15.90
C PRO A 2 30.15 -9.11 16.34
N ALA A 3 30.07 -8.01 15.57
CA ALA A 3 29.23 -6.85 15.79
C ALA A 3 27.74 -7.19 15.82
N HIS A 4 27.02 -6.65 16.80
CA HIS A 4 25.57 -6.56 16.80
C HIS A 4 25.14 -5.53 15.74
N THR A 5 24.65 -6.01 14.60
CA THR A 5 23.92 -5.20 13.62
C THR A 5 22.53 -4.89 14.14
N PRO A 6 22.08 -3.63 14.17
CA PRO A 6 20.71 -3.29 14.53
C PRO A 6 19.77 -3.47 13.32
N PHE A 7 18.55 -3.95 13.60
CA PHE A 7 17.38 -4.03 12.71
C PHE A 7 17.40 -4.99 11.50
N ARG A 8 16.74 -6.15 11.67
CA ARG A 8 15.80 -6.74 10.69
C ARG A 8 15.05 -7.92 11.31
N ARG A 9 13.75 -7.73 11.62
CA ARG A 9 12.65 -8.70 11.90
C ARG A 9 11.70 -8.02 12.93
N VAL A 10 10.39 -7.82 12.76
CA VAL A 10 9.39 -8.21 11.75
C VAL A 10 8.33 -7.10 11.68
N ALA A 11 8.36 -6.28 10.63
CA ALA A 11 7.15 -5.64 10.13
C ALA A 11 6.76 -6.45 8.88
N LEU A 12 5.91 -7.46 9.06
CA LEU A 12 5.23 -8.12 7.97
C LEU A 12 3.74 -8.05 8.26
N VAL A 13 3.13 -7.01 7.71
CA VAL A 13 1.71 -6.99 7.34
C VAL A 13 1.50 -8.18 6.40
N LEU A 14 0.84 -9.22 6.89
CA LEU A 14 0.20 -10.24 6.06
C LEU A 14 -1.31 -10.00 6.14
N ALA A 15 -1.77 -9.14 5.24
CA ALA A 15 -3.08 -9.34 4.64
C ALA A 15 -2.98 -10.62 3.79
N THR A 16 -3.28 -11.76 4.39
CA THR A 16 -3.68 -12.98 3.67
C THR A 16 -4.93 -13.50 4.33
N THR A 17 -6.04 -13.34 3.60
CA THR A 17 -7.22 -14.20 3.57
C THR A 17 -7.55 -14.94 4.86
N ALA A 18 -8.71 -14.58 5.42
CA ALA A 18 -9.50 -15.42 6.32
C ALA A 18 -9.47 -16.90 5.87
N ALA A 19 -8.54 -17.67 6.42
CA ALA A 19 -8.71 -19.08 6.56
C ALA A 19 -9.49 -19.23 7.86
N LEU A 20 -10.81 -19.36 7.73
CA LEU A 20 -11.56 -20.21 8.65
C LEU A 20 -10.74 -21.50 8.77
N SER A 21 -9.99 -21.67 9.85
CA SER A 21 -10.04 -22.96 10.51
C SER A 21 -11.45 -23.06 11.03
N ALA A 22 -12.36 -23.49 10.14
CA ALA A 22 -13.31 -24.50 10.53
C ALA A 22 -12.46 -25.54 11.24
N GLY A 23 -12.37 -25.42 12.58
CA GLY A 23 -12.01 -26.53 13.41
C GLY A 23 -12.85 -27.64 12.84
N VAL A 24 -12.17 -28.68 12.33
CA VAL A 24 -12.84 -29.94 12.07
C VAL A 24 -13.68 -30.13 13.31
N LEU A 25 -14.99 -30.03 13.14
CA LEU A 25 -15.95 -30.51 14.10
C LEU A 25 -15.66 -31.99 14.09
N VAL A 26 -14.63 -32.41 14.84
CA VAL A 26 -14.54 -33.76 15.32
C VAL A 26 -15.88 -33.87 16.03
N PRO A 27 -16.84 -34.66 15.50
CA PRO A 27 -18.08 -34.83 16.22
C PRO A 27 -17.63 -35.25 17.61
N ALA A 28 -18.02 -34.48 18.63
CA ALA A 28 -17.84 -34.87 20.01
C ALA A 28 -18.30 -36.32 20.06
N THR A 29 -17.35 -37.25 20.19
CA THR A 29 -17.67 -38.63 20.47
C THR A 29 -18.58 -38.55 21.66
N ALA A 30 -19.85 -38.94 21.47
CA ALA A 30 -20.93 -38.67 22.40
C ALA A 30 -20.41 -38.78 23.83
N ALA A 31 -20.41 -37.65 24.54
CA ALA A 31 -19.93 -37.55 25.91
C ALA A 31 -20.53 -38.72 26.70
N SER A 32 -19.68 -39.59 27.23
CA SER A 32 -20.11 -40.58 28.21
C SER A 32 -20.76 -39.79 29.34
N ALA A 33 -22.04 -40.04 29.62
CA ALA A 33 -22.83 -39.29 30.59
C ALA A 33 -22.01 -38.96 31.85
N ALA A 34 -21.82 -37.67 32.13
CA ALA A 34 -21.05 -37.20 33.27
C ALA A 34 -21.53 -37.89 34.55
N SER A 35 -20.62 -38.54 35.26
CA SER A 35 -20.95 -39.11 36.56
C SER A 35 -21.18 -37.95 37.52
N SER A 36 -22.43 -37.76 37.97
CA SER A 36 -22.71 -36.84 39.07
C SER A 36 -22.08 -37.40 40.34
N VAL A 37 -21.18 -36.64 40.95
CA VAL A 37 -20.43 -37.08 42.12
C VAL A 37 -20.90 -36.31 43.35
N ALA A 38 -21.37 -37.01 44.36
CA ALA A 38 -21.88 -36.43 45.62
C ALA A 38 -20.98 -36.70 46.83
N THR A 39 -19.95 -37.56 46.71
CA THR A 39 -19.05 -37.90 47.81
C THR A 39 -17.59 -37.82 47.40
N TRP A 40 -16.70 -37.59 48.38
CA TRP A 40 -15.25 -37.57 48.14
C TRP A 40 -14.74 -38.89 47.58
N ASN A 41 -15.26 -40.04 48.04
CA ASN A 41 -14.76 -41.34 47.62
C ASN A 41 -15.06 -41.58 46.13
N ASP A 42 -16.25 -41.19 45.69
CA ASP A 42 -16.65 -41.29 44.28
C ASP A 42 -15.79 -40.36 43.41
N LEU A 43 -15.55 -39.13 43.90
CA LEU A 43 -14.71 -38.14 43.24
C LEU A 43 -13.26 -38.62 43.07
N ALA A 44 -12.65 -39.02 44.19
CA ALA A 44 -11.28 -39.51 44.22
C ALA A 44 -11.13 -40.77 43.36
N THR A 45 -12.13 -41.65 43.33
CA THR A 45 -12.11 -42.83 42.47
C THR A 45 -12.13 -42.43 40.99
N ALA A 46 -13.05 -41.55 40.60
CA ALA A 46 -13.20 -41.09 39.22
C ALA A 46 -11.91 -40.44 38.68
N VAL A 47 -11.25 -39.62 39.50
CA VAL A 47 -10.05 -38.88 39.07
C VAL A 47 -8.77 -39.71 39.23
N ASN A 48 -8.52 -40.32 40.40
CA ASN A 48 -7.20 -40.89 40.71
C ASN A 48 -6.95 -42.26 40.07
N THR A 49 -8.00 -42.98 39.66
CA THR A 49 -7.88 -44.31 39.05
C THR A 49 -7.86 -44.28 37.53
N ALA A 50 -8.16 -43.14 36.92
CA ALA A 50 -8.10 -42.95 35.48
C ALA A 50 -6.66 -43.07 34.98
N THR A 51 -6.46 -43.88 33.94
CA THR A 51 -5.13 -44.17 33.37
C THR A 51 -4.96 -43.65 31.94
N THR A 52 -6.05 -43.47 31.19
CA THR A 52 -6.07 -42.89 29.85
C THR A 52 -7.41 -42.20 29.56
N GLY A 53 -7.46 -41.34 28.54
CA GLY A 53 -8.71 -40.75 28.04
C GLY A 53 -9.13 -39.49 28.79
N THR A 54 -10.37 -39.04 28.57
CA THR A 54 -10.96 -37.87 29.24
C THR A 54 -12.03 -38.33 30.23
N VAL A 55 -11.97 -37.83 31.46
CA VAL A 55 -12.95 -38.06 32.52
C VAL A 55 -13.79 -36.81 32.70
N GLU A 56 -15.10 -36.94 32.62
CA GLU A 56 -16.05 -35.86 32.90
C GLU A 56 -16.64 -36.04 34.30
N VAL A 57 -16.48 -35.03 35.15
CA VAL A 57 -16.96 -35.02 36.53
C VAL A 57 -17.87 -33.81 36.73
N THR A 58 -19.07 -34.06 37.22
CA THR A 58 -20.00 -32.99 37.63
C THR A 58 -20.31 -33.14 39.11
N LEU A 59 -20.14 -32.09 39.90
CA LEU A 59 -20.51 -32.13 41.31
C LEU A 59 -22.04 -32.18 41.48
N GLY A 60 -22.50 -33.05 42.37
CA GLY A 60 -23.90 -33.15 42.80
C GLY A 60 -24.13 -32.74 44.26
N ALA A 61 -23.08 -32.37 44.99
CA ALA A 61 -23.12 -31.86 46.36
C ALA A 61 -21.83 -31.10 46.69
N ASP A 62 -21.84 -30.34 47.77
CA ASP A 62 -20.62 -29.78 48.34
C ASP A 62 -19.77 -30.91 48.95
N ILE A 63 -18.48 -30.95 48.60
CA ILE A 63 -17.54 -32.00 49.00
C ILE A 63 -16.35 -31.39 49.72
N THR A 64 -16.03 -31.93 50.89
CA THR A 64 -14.77 -31.64 51.59
C THR A 64 -13.89 -32.88 51.62
N ALA A 65 -12.64 -32.74 51.17
CA ALA A 65 -11.65 -33.79 51.22
C ALA A 65 -11.31 -34.16 52.68
N PRO A 66 -11.16 -35.45 53.01
CA PRO A 66 -10.62 -35.86 54.28
C PRO A 66 -9.14 -35.45 54.40
N TYR A 67 -8.58 -35.59 55.61
CA TYR A 67 -7.14 -35.43 55.82
C TYR A 67 -6.35 -36.39 54.92
N ASN A 68 -5.26 -35.91 54.31
CA ASN A 68 -4.50 -36.56 53.23
C ASN A 68 -5.31 -36.84 51.96
N GLY A 69 -6.48 -36.23 51.79
CA GLY A 69 -7.27 -36.33 50.56
C GLY A 69 -6.70 -35.42 49.49
N SER A 70 -6.28 -35.99 48.36
CA SER A 70 -5.87 -35.22 47.18
C SER A 70 -6.39 -35.85 45.89
N LEU A 71 -6.50 -35.03 44.85
CA LEU A 71 -6.77 -35.47 43.49
C LEU A 71 -5.49 -35.44 42.67
N LEU A 72 -5.25 -36.45 41.84
CA LEU A 72 -4.06 -36.58 41.02
C LEU A 72 -4.42 -37.14 39.65
N ILE A 73 -4.35 -36.29 38.64
CA ILE A 73 -4.56 -36.67 37.24
C ILE A 73 -3.28 -37.35 36.73
N ALA A 74 -3.40 -38.52 36.10
CA ALA A 74 -2.27 -39.23 35.51
C ALA A 74 -1.84 -38.62 34.17
N SER A 75 -0.56 -38.80 33.81
CA SER A 75 -0.07 -38.41 32.48
C SER A 75 -0.90 -39.08 31.38
N GLY A 76 -1.30 -38.33 30.35
CA GLY A 76 -2.16 -38.83 29.28
C GLY A 76 -3.66 -38.88 29.61
N VAL A 77 -4.07 -38.39 30.79
CA VAL A 77 -5.47 -38.26 31.20
C VAL A 77 -5.90 -36.79 31.17
N GLY A 78 -7.09 -36.54 30.63
CA GLY A 78 -7.80 -35.27 30.76
C GLY A 78 -8.93 -35.36 31.77
N VAL A 79 -9.15 -34.31 32.56
CA VAL A 79 -10.33 -34.18 33.42
C VAL A 79 -11.07 -32.90 33.07
N VAL A 80 -12.36 -33.03 32.78
CA VAL A 80 -13.31 -31.90 32.70
C VAL A 80 -14.12 -31.91 33.98
N PHE A 81 -13.96 -30.87 34.79
CA PHE A 81 -14.47 -30.78 36.15
C PHE A 81 -15.48 -29.63 36.27
N ASP A 82 -16.75 -30.00 36.32
CA ASP A 82 -17.87 -29.08 36.45
C ASP A 82 -18.31 -28.95 37.91
N LEU A 83 -18.14 -27.74 38.44
CA LEU A 83 -18.54 -27.38 39.80
C LEU A 83 -20.06 -27.39 39.98
N ASN A 84 -20.84 -27.13 38.92
CA ASN A 84 -22.30 -27.18 38.92
C ASN A 84 -22.96 -26.53 40.17
N GLY A 85 -22.47 -25.35 40.56
CA GLY A 85 -23.01 -24.59 41.69
C GLY A 85 -22.58 -25.06 43.09
N HIS A 86 -21.76 -26.10 43.17
CA HIS A 86 -21.28 -26.70 44.42
C HIS A 86 -19.83 -26.35 44.76
N THR A 87 -19.47 -26.56 46.02
CA THR A 87 -18.13 -26.30 46.55
C THR A 87 -17.33 -27.59 46.72
N LEU A 88 -16.11 -27.64 46.16
CA LEU A 88 -15.08 -28.63 46.48
C LEU A 88 -13.98 -27.99 47.33
N SER A 89 -13.74 -28.53 48.53
CA SER A 89 -12.67 -28.07 49.44
C SER A 89 -11.62 -29.16 49.68
N ILE A 90 -10.38 -28.91 49.27
CA ILE A 90 -9.22 -29.77 49.49
C ILE A 90 -8.20 -29.00 50.32
N LEU A 91 -8.30 -29.10 51.64
CA LEU A 91 -7.54 -28.27 52.57
C LEU A 91 -6.29 -28.94 53.13
N ASN A 92 -6.23 -30.27 53.13
CA ASN A 92 -5.15 -31.03 53.75
C ASN A 92 -4.74 -32.23 52.87
N PRO A 93 -4.08 -32.00 51.72
CA PRO A 93 -3.74 -33.08 50.78
C PRO A 93 -2.64 -34.04 51.26
N GLY A 94 -2.05 -33.75 52.42
CA GLY A 94 -0.90 -34.47 52.96
C GLY A 94 0.42 -33.83 52.53
N MET A 95 1.50 -34.25 53.18
CA MET A 95 2.83 -33.66 52.93
C MET A 95 3.26 -33.89 51.49
N ALA A 96 3.73 -32.81 50.86
CA ALA A 96 4.27 -32.84 49.51
C ALA A 96 3.30 -33.52 48.53
N ARG A 97 2.07 -33.01 48.46
CA ARG A 97 1.07 -33.41 47.46
C ARG A 97 0.29 -32.18 47.06
N ALA A 98 0.08 -32.01 45.76
CA ALA A 98 -0.83 -30.98 45.27
C ALA A 98 -2.24 -31.25 45.79
N ALA A 99 -3.01 -30.22 46.11
CA ALA A 99 -4.43 -30.40 46.44
C ALA A 99 -5.20 -30.95 45.23
N PHE A 100 -4.97 -30.34 44.06
CA PHE A 100 -5.40 -30.85 42.76
C PHE A 100 -4.18 -31.00 41.83
N GLY A 101 -3.62 -32.21 41.81
CA GLY A 101 -2.43 -32.54 41.03
C GLY A 101 -2.70 -32.76 39.55
N VAL A 102 -1.99 -32.04 38.69
CA VAL A 102 -2.05 -32.17 37.23
C VAL A 102 -0.65 -32.53 36.72
N ARG A 103 -0.42 -33.82 36.45
CA ARG A 103 0.89 -34.34 36.03
C ARG A 103 1.28 -33.89 34.63
N SER A 104 2.57 -34.00 34.31
CA SER A 104 3.06 -33.67 32.98
C SER A 104 2.35 -34.49 31.91
N GLY A 105 1.82 -33.84 30.87
CA GLY A 105 1.04 -34.48 29.80
C GLY A 105 -0.42 -34.79 30.19
N ALA A 106 -0.87 -34.41 31.39
CA ALA A 106 -2.28 -34.42 31.77
C ALA A 106 -2.96 -33.10 31.43
N SER A 107 -4.29 -33.08 31.44
CA SER A 107 -5.07 -31.84 31.35
C SER A 107 -6.18 -31.75 32.39
N LEU A 108 -6.43 -30.55 32.89
CA LEU A 108 -7.54 -30.21 33.76
C LEU A 108 -8.31 -29.03 33.16
N THR A 109 -9.61 -29.19 32.96
CA THR A 109 -10.53 -28.09 32.64
C THR A 109 -11.49 -27.92 33.79
N ILE A 110 -11.57 -26.73 34.38
CA ILE A 110 -12.52 -26.41 35.45
C ILE A 110 -13.58 -25.45 34.88
N ASN A 111 -14.85 -25.83 35.02
CA ASN A 111 -16.01 -25.02 34.65
C ASN A 111 -17.06 -25.02 35.77
N ASP A 112 -18.06 -24.17 35.60
CA ASP A 112 -19.26 -24.16 36.44
C ASP A 112 -20.46 -23.90 35.55
N SER A 113 -21.27 -24.93 35.31
CA SER A 113 -22.46 -24.86 34.46
C SER A 113 -23.68 -24.29 35.17
N SER A 114 -23.59 -24.00 36.48
CA SER A 114 -24.69 -23.39 37.21
C SER A 114 -25.01 -21.97 36.76
N THR A 115 -26.27 -21.57 36.91
CA THR A 115 -26.75 -20.23 36.54
C THR A 115 -27.55 -19.63 37.71
N PRO A 116 -27.04 -18.57 38.38
CA PRO A 116 -25.71 -17.96 38.22
C PRO A 116 -24.56 -18.91 38.61
N SER A 117 -23.35 -18.67 38.11
CA SER A 117 -22.16 -19.47 38.44
C SER A 117 -21.76 -19.23 39.91
N THR A 118 -22.16 -20.15 40.80
CA THR A 118 -21.87 -20.10 42.24
C THR A 118 -20.93 -21.19 42.73
N GLY A 119 -20.52 -22.11 41.87
CA GLY A 119 -19.64 -23.21 42.22
C GLY A 119 -18.25 -22.72 42.61
N ALA A 120 -17.60 -23.44 43.54
CA ALA A 120 -16.32 -23.03 44.09
C ALA A 120 -15.32 -24.19 44.27
N LEU A 121 -14.05 -23.93 44.00
CA LEU A 121 -12.95 -24.84 44.31
C LEU A 121 -11.98 -24.16 45.25
N VAL A 122 -11.73 -24.75 46.43
CA VAL A 122 -10.70 -24.32 47.37
C VAL A 122 -9.63 -25.41 47.46
N ALA A 123 -8.43 -25.13 46.98
CA ALA A 123 -7.33 -26.08 46.88
C ALA A 123 -6.09 -25.53 47.60
N VAL A 124 -5.74 -26.10 48.76
CA VAL A 124 -4.66 -25.60 49.63
C VAL A 124 -3.56 -26.65 49.78
N GLY A 125 -2.34 -26.28 49.40
CA GLY A 125 -1.12 -26.98 49.77
C GLY A 125 -0.67 -26.60 51.18
N ILE A 126 -0.35 -27.58 52.03
CA ILE A 126 -0.14 -27.34 53.47
C ILE A 126 1.31 -27.41 53.95
N SER A 127 2.25 -27.90 53.13
CA SER A 127 3.68 -27.98 53.50
C SER A 127 4.58 -28.39 52.33
N GLY A 128 5.80 -27.85 52.29
CA GLY A 128 6.84 -28.26 51.34
C GLY A 128 6.52 -27.89 49.89
N LEU A 129 6.79 -28.81 48.96
CA LEU A 129 6.66 -28.60 47.51
C LEU A 129 5.23 -28.90 47.01
N ALA A 130 4.20 -28.35 47.64
CA ALA A 130 2.80 -28.73 47.37
C ALA A 130 2.00 -27.58 46.74
N PRO A 131 1.74 -27.55 45.42
CA PRO A 131 0.91 -26.49 44.84
C PRO A 131 -0.56 -26.69 45.19
N GLY A 132 -1.35 -25.61 45.12
CA GLY A 132 -2.81 -25.72 45.22
C GLY A 132 -3.36 -26.53 44.06
N ILE A 133 -3.10 -26.06 42.83
CA ILE A 133 -3.48 -26.73 41.58
C ILE A 133 -2.26 -26.84 40.67
N GLY A 134 -1.91 -28.05 40.23
CA GLY A 134 -0.90 -28.28 39.19
C GLY A 134 0.15 -29.33 39.52
N GLY A 135 1.38 -29.16 39.02
CA GLY A 135 2.41 -30.20 39.00
C GLY A 135 3.12 -30.42 40.32
N TYR A 136 3.21 -31.67 40.78
CA TYR A 136 3.95 -32.06 41.98
C TYR A 136 5.22 -32.85 41.61
N ASN A 137 6.42 -32.35 41.98
CA ASN A 137 7.73 -32.94 41.67
C ASN A 137 8.09 -33.08 40.18
N GLU A 138 7.30 -32.48 39.29
CA GLU A 138 7.52 -32.46 37.85
C GLU A 138 6.85 -31.23 37.24
N SER A 139 7.03 -31.01 35.93
CA SER A 139 6.28 -30.00 35.19
C SER A 139 4.78 -30.27 35.27
N GLY A 140 3.99 -29.25 35.61
CA GLY A 140 2.53 -29.38 35.62
C GLY A 140 1.97 -29.63 34.21
N GLY A 141 0.88 -30.38 34.11
CA GLY A 141 0.11 -30.51 32.87
C GLY A 141 -0.65 -29.24 32.51
N SER A 142 -1.52 -29.31 31.51
CA SER A 142 -2.30 -28.14 31.07
C SER A 142 -3.49 -27.87 31.97
N ILE A 143 -3.69 -26.63 32.39
CA ILE A 143 -4.78 -26.20 33.26
C ILE A 143 -5.62 -25.17 32.50
N THR A 144 -6.92 -25.39 32.40
CA THR A 144 -7.87 -24.46 31.80
C THR A 144 -8.97 -24.12 32.79
N ILE A 145 -9.25 -22.84 33.01
CA ILE A 145 -10.33 -22.36 33.86
C ILE A 145 -11.30 -21.54 33.00
N THR A 146 -12.57 -21.93 32.98
CA THR A 146 -13.61 -21.26 32.19
C THR A 146 -14.74 -20.65 33.03
N GLY A 147 -14.89 -21.07 34.30
CA GLY A 147 -15.94 -20.58 35.19
C GLY A 147 -15.72 -20.98 36.66
N GLY A 148 -16.64 -20.57 37.53
CA GLY A 148 -16.58 -20.82 38.97
C GLY A 148 -15.66 -19.88 39.76
N THR A 149 -15.68 -20.03 41.08
CA THR A 149 -14.79 -19.32 42.02
C THR A 149 -13.67 -20.24 42.47
N ILE A 150 -12.44 -19.96 42.07
CA ILE A 150 -11.27 -20.82 42.31
C ILE A 150 -10.34 -20.12 43.29
N THR A 151 -10.03 -20.76 44.41
CA THR A 151 -9.00 -20.33 45.36
C THR A 151 -7.94 -21.41 45.45
N ALA A 152 -6.73 -21.10 45.01
CA ALA A 152 -5.61 -22.04 45.02
C ALA A 152 -4.43 -21.45 45.80
N THR A 153 -4.01 -22.14 46.85
CA THR A 153 -2.92 -21.70 47.72
C THR A 153 -1.79 -22.72 47.68
N GLY A 154 -0.59 -22.28 47.33
CA GLY A 154 0.62 -23.08 47.39
C GLY A 154 1.06 -23.28 48.84
N GLY A 155 1.55 -24.47 49.16
CA GLY A 155 2.32 -24.70 50.37
C GLY A 155 3.77 -24.29 50.18
N GLY A 156 4.54 -24.25 51.29
CA GLY A 156 6.00 -24.11 51.32
C GLY A 156 6.59 -23.38 50.12
N LEU A 157 7.16 -24.10 49.16
CA LEU A 157 7.92 -23.53 48.03
C LEU A 157 7.18 -23.57 46.67
N ALA A 158 5.87 -23.75 46.67
CA ALA A 158 5.09 -24.06 45.47
C ALA A 158 4.18 -22.91 45.03
N ALA A 159 3.84 -22.91 43.74
CA ALA A 159 2.86 -21.96 43.22
C ALA A 159 1.43 -22.24 43.73
N GLY A 160 0.58 -21.20 43.74
CA GLY A 160 -0.86 -21.38 43.96
C GLY A 160 -1.47 -22.22 42.84
N ILE A 161 -1.34 -21.74 41.61
CA ILE A 161 -1.66 -22.48 40.38
C ILE A 161 -0.38 -22.63 39.55
N GLY A 162 0.09 -23.85 39.36
CA GLY A 162 1.30 -24.11 38.61
C GLY A 162 2.12 -25.28 39.14
N GLY A 163 3.44 -25.16 39.11
CA GLY A 163 4.36 -26.22 39.51
C GLY A 163 5.32 -25.79 40.62
N ILE A 164 6.26 -26.68 40.95
CA ILE A 164 7.26 -26.46 42.02
C ILE A 164 8.63 -26.01 41.49
N GLY A 165 9.02 -26.43 40.28
CA GLY A 165 10.38 -26.26 39.74
C GLY A 165 10.42 -25.90 38.25
N VAL A 166 9.33 -26.14 37.53
CA VAL A 166 8.95 -25.38 36.35
C VAL A 166 7.44 -25.19 36.42
N GLY A 167 6.93 -24.10 35.86
CA GLY A 167 5.50 -23.88 35.73
C GLY A 167 4.77 -25.03 35.03
N SER A 168 3.44 -24.99 35.07
CA SER A 168 2.61 -25.86 34.22
C SER A 168 2.92 -25.61 32.74
N GLN A 169 2.74 -26.63 31.91
CA GLN A 169 2.99 -26.51 30.46
C GLN A 169 2.20 -25.35 29.84
N HIS A 170 0.89 -25.30 30.12
CA HIS A 170 0.01 -24.22 29.69
C HIS A 170 -1.04 -23.94 30.77
N ILE A 171 -1.21 -22.68 31.15
CA ILE A 171 -2.30 -22.23 32.01
C ILE A 171 -3.17 -21.30 31.17
N THR A 172 -4.45 -21.62 31.02
CA THR A 172 -5.41 -20.80 30.27
C THR A 172 -6.57 -20.40 31.17
N ILE A 173 -6.84 -19.10 31.29
CA ILE A 173 -7.99 -18.58 32.03
C ILE A 173 -8.86 -17.78 31.06
N THR A 174 -10.09 -18.25 30.87
CA THR A 174 -11.06 -17.64 29.94
C THR A 174 -12.26 -17.02 30.66
N GLY A 175 -12.48 -17.39 31.93
CA GLY A 175 -13.59 -16.94 32.76
C GLY A 175 -13.43 -17.36 34.22
N GLY A 176 -14.44 -17.08 35.05
CA GLY A 176 -14.42 -17.35 36.49
C GLY A 176 -13.76 -16.25 37.35
N ASN A 177 -13.76 -16.47 38.66
CA ASN A 177 -13.06 -15.65 39.65
C ASN A 177 -11.93 -16.48 40.27
N VAL A 178 -10.69 -16.20 39.88
CA VAL A 178 -9.51 -17.00 40.25
C VAL A 178 -8.65 -16.21 41.22
N THR A 179 -8.44 -16.76 42.41
CA THR A 179 -7.50 -16.28 43.42
C THR A 179 -6.38 -17.31 43.57
N ALA A 180 -5.15 -16.93 43.29
CA ALA A 180 -3.99 -17.80 43.34
C ALA A 180 -2.91 -17.19 44.25
N ILE A 181 -2.51 -17.93 45.28
CA ILE A 181 -1.59 -17.45 46.32
C ILE A 181 -0.40 -18.40 46.37
N GLY A 182 0.81 -17.90 46.14
CA GLY A 182 2.03 -18.68 46.25
C GLY A 182 2.42 -19.00 47.70
N GLY A 183 3.12 -20.10 47.90
CA GLY A 183 3.88 -20.34 49.13
C GLY A 183 5.15 -19.47 49.19
N GLU A 184 5.90 -19.53 50.28
CA GLU A 184 7.27 -19.00 50.42
C GLU A 184 8.14 -19.30 49.17
N GLY A 185 8.51 -18.29 48.37
CA GLY A 185 9.26 -18.47 47.12
C GLY A 185 8.46 -18.95 45.93
N GLY A 186 7.17 -19.23 46.07
CA GLY A 186 6.28 -19.63 44.97
C GLY A 186 5.53 -18.45 44.36
N ALA A 187 5.28 -18.52 43.05
CA ALA A 187 4.42 -17.56 42.37
C ALA A 187 2.94 -17.75 42.73
N GLY A 188 2.13 -16.71 42.60
CA GLY A 188 0.66 -16.88 42.64
C GLY A 188 0.22 -17.83 41.53
N ILE A 189 0.54 -17.47 40.28
CA ILE A 189 0.37 -18.31 39.09
C ILE A 189 1.72 -18.49 38.40
N GLY A 190 2.20 -19.72 38.29
CA GLY A 190 3.41 -20.03 37.54
C GLY A 190 4.34 -21.05 38.19
N GLY A 191 5.58 -20.65 38.49
CA GLY A 191 6.62 -21.53 39.04
C GLY A 191 6.68 -21.51 40.58
N GLY A 192 7.21 -22.58 41.16
CA GLY A 192 7.66 -22.61 42.56
C GLY A 192 9.11 -22.09 42.67
N TRP A 193 9.74 -22.23 43.84
CA TRP A 193 11.12 -21.81 44.06
C TRP A 193 12.09 -22.42 43.01
N HIS A 194 12.99 -21.60 42.45
CA HIS A 194 13.86 -21.84 41.27
C HIS A 194 13.09 -22.13 39.97
N GLY A 195 11.77 -22.13 40.03
CA GLY A 195 10.91 -22.50 38.92
C GLY A 195 10.58 -21.30 38.04
N SER A 196 10.89 -21.45 36.75
CA SER A 196 10.42 -20.50 35.75
C SER A 196 8.91 -20.52 35.62
N GLY A 197 8.32 -19.39 35.24
CA GLY A 197 6.89 -19.25 35.01
C GLY A 197 6.35 -20.15 33.90
N SER A 198 5.03 -20.29 33.88
CA SER A 198 4.30 -21.10 32.88
C SER A 198 4.09 -20.32 31.58
N ASN A 199 3.67 -21.00 30.50
CA ASN A 199 3.00 -20.31 29.40
C ASN A 199 1.56 -19.99 29.84
N LEU A 200 1.32 -18.73 30.20
CA LEU A 200 0.04 -18.26 30.70
C LEU A 200 -0.72 -17.50 29.61
N ARG A 201 -2.00 -17.82 29.43
CA ARG A 201 -2.93 -17.05 28.60
C ARG A 201 -4.18 -16.68 29.39
N ILE A 202 -4.46 -15.39 29.49
CA ILE A 202 -5.70 -14.86 30.08
C ILE A 202 -6.49 -14.16 28.97
N THR A 203 -7.72 -14.62 28.73
CA THR A 203 -8.64 -14.01 27.75
C THR A 203 -9.89 -13.43 28.40
N GLY A 204 -10.14 -13.70 29.69
CA GLY A 204 -11.33 -13.28 30.41
C GLY A 204 -11.29 -13.69 31.89
N GLY A 205 -12.37 -13.39 32.62
CA GLY A 205 -12.47 -13.65 34.07
C GLY A 205 -11.85 -12.55 34.94
N THR A 206 -11.95 -12.74 36.25
CA THR A 206 -11.25 -11.94 37.27
C THR A 206 -10.14 -12.80 37.86
N VAL A 207 -8.90 -12.34 37.78
CA VAL A 207 -7.71 -13.08 38.24
C VAL A 207 -6.96 -12.24 39.26
N THR A 208 -6.83 -12.76 40.47
CA THR A 208 -6.00 -12.18 41.54
C THR A 208 -4.87 -13.16 41.84
N ALA A 209 -3.64 -12.76 41.59
CA ALA A 209 -2.46 -13.60 41.78
C ALA A 209 -1.47 -12.91 42.72
N THR A 210 -1.12 -13.57 43.82
CA THR A 210 -0.22 -13.04 44.84
C THR A 210 0.94 -14.01 45.05
N GLY A 211 2.17 -13.55 44.84
CA GLY A 211 3.37 -14.32 45.12
C GLY A 211 3.62 -14.43 46.63
N GLY A 212 4.25 -15.52 47.07
CA GLY A 212 4.85 -15.56 48.40
C GLY A 212 6.23 -14.87 48.39
N GLU A 213 6.92 -14.85 49.52
CA GLU A 213 8.23 -14.20 49.67
C GLU A 213 9.20 -14.59 48.54
N GLY A 214 9.70 -13.63 47.75
CA GLY A 214 10.57 -13.88 46.59
C GLY A 214 9.85 -14.33 45.31
N GLY A 215 8.57 -14.71 45.35
CA GLY A 215 7.80 -15.15 44.19
C GLY A 215 7.05 -14.01 43.48
N ALA A 216 6.90 -14.12 42.16
CA ALA A 216 6.08 -13.18 41.39
C ALA A 216 4.57 -13.38 41.65
N GLY A 217 3.77 -12.35 41.42
CA GLY A 217 2.31 -12.53 41.37
C GLY A 217 1.94 -13.51 40.26
N ILE A 218 2.37 -13.19 39.04
CA ILE A 218 2.30 -14.05 37.86
C ILE A 218 3.72 -14.22 37.32
N GLY A 219 4.19 -15.47 37.22
CA GLY A 219 5.45 -15.79 36.56
C GLY A 219 6.33 -16.74 37.36
N GLY A 220 7.57 -16.34 37.64
CA GLY A 220 8.57 -17.19 38.29
C GLY A 220 8.43 -17.23 39.82
N GLY A 221 8.83 -18.34 40.44
CA GLY A 221 9.14 -18.33 41.87
C GLY A 221 10.49 -17.66 42.13
N GLY A 222 10.93 -17.59 43.39
CA GLY A 222 12.24 -17.04 43.77
C GLY A 222 13.36 -17.70 42.96
N GLU A 223 14.29 -16.92 42.44
CA GLU A 223 15.36 -17.29 41.50
C GLU A 223 14.88 -17.83 40.13
N GLY A 224 13.57 -17.84 39.88
CA GLY A 224 12.93 -18.29 38.64
C GLY A 224 12.57 -17.14 37.70
N GLY A 225 12.78 -17.34 36.40
CA GLY A 225 12.38 -16.36 35.37
C GLY A 225 10.87 -16.31 35.13
N GLY A 226 10.35 -15.20 34.59
CA GLY A 226 8.90 -14.96 34.51
C GLY A 226 8.05 -15.84 33.58
N GLY A 227 8.67 -16.57 32.64
CA GLY A 227 7.92 -17.32 31.62
C GLY A 227 7.17 -16.42 30.64
N VAL A 228 6.33 -17.02 29.78
CA VAL A 228 5.60 -16.29 28.74
C VAL A 228 4.18 -15.99 29.20
N THR A 229 3.79 -14.71 29.21
CA THR A 229 2.45 -14.28 29.62
C THR A 229 1.74 -13.52 28.50
N PHE A 230 0.53 -13.97 28.15
CA PHE A 230 -0.37 -13.29 27.22
C PHE A 230 -1.67 -12.89 27.93
N ILE A 231 -2.01 -11.61 27.92
CA ILE A 231 -3.27 -11.10 28.44
C ILE A 231 -4.01 -10.40 27.31
N THR A 232 -5.17 -10.91 26.94
CA THR A 232 -6.00 -10.38 25.84
C THR A 232 -7.35 -9.86 26.31
N GLY A 233 -7.71 -10.10 27.58
CA GLY A 233 -8.97 -9.69 28.19
C GLY A 233 -9.05 -10.05 29.68
N GLY A 234 -10.17 -9.70 30.32
CA GLY A 234 -10.40 -9.93 31.76
C GLY A 234 -9.86 -8.82 32.66
N THR A 235 -10.02 -9.02 33.97
CA THR A 235 -9.45 -8.15 35.02
C THR A 235 -8.38 -8.94 35.76
N VAL A 236 -7.13 -8.49 35.68
CA VAL A 236 -5.95 -9.17 36.25
C VAL A 236 -5.31 -8.26 37.29
N THR A 237 -5.22 -8.73 38.53
CA THR A 237 -4.45 -8.11 39.60
C THR A 237 -3.33 -9.06 40.00
N ALA A 238 -2.09 -8.65 39.76
CA ALA A 238 -0.90 -9.43 40.06
C ALA A 238 -0.03 -8.67 41.07
N THR A 239 0.26 -9.28 42.21
CA THR A 239 1.05 -8.69 43.29
C THR A 239 2.22 -9.61 43.61
N GLY A 240 3.44 -9.12 43.43
CA GLY A 240 4.64 -9.84 43.85
C GLY A 240 4.69 -9.96 45.37
N GLY A 241 5.25 -11.08 45.86
CA GLY A 241 5.73 -11.12 47.23
C GLY A 241 6.98 -10.24 47.38
N ALA A 242 7.57 -10.16 48.58
CA ALA A 242 8.81 -9.41 48.79
C ALA A 242 9.83 -9.76 47.68
N GLU A 243 10.45 -8.77 47.04
CA GLU A 243 11.44 -8.95 45.95
C GLU A 243 10.93 -9.54 44.63
N GLY A 244 9.70 -10.05 44.56
CA GLY A 244 9.10 -10.56 43.33
C GLY A 244 8.43 -9.49 42.49
N ALA A 245 8.39 -9.68 41.17
CA ALA A 245 7.62 -8.81 40.28
C ALA A 245 6.11 -9.01 40.44
N GLY A 246 5.31 -8.02 40.05
CA GLY A 246 3.86 -8.22 39.88
C GLY A 246 3.59 -9.26 38.80
N ILE A 247 4.07 -8.98 37.58
CA ILE A 247 4.10 -9.92 36.45
C ILE A 247 5.54 -10.05 35.97
N GLY A 248 6.11 -11.25 36.00
CA GLY A 248 7.45 -11.52 35.50
C GLY A 248 8.27 -12.38 36.46
N GLY A 249 9.54 -12.00 36.69
CA GLY A 249 10.48 -12.81 37.46
C GLY A 249 10.23 -12.81 38.97
N GLY A 250 10.62 -13.89 39.65
CA GLY A 250 10.81 -13.84 41.11
C GLY A 250 12.10 -13.09 41.49
N SER A 251 12.44 -13.03 42.77
CA SER A 251 13.71 -12.46 43.25
C SER A 251 14.89 -13.08 42.49
N HIS A 252 15.85 -12.29 42.00
CA HIS A 252 16.96 -12.68 41.12
C HIS A 252 16.55 -13.25 39.75
N GLY A 253 15.24 -13.33 39.48
CA GLY A 253 14.67 -13.81 38.25
C GLY A 253 14.46 -12.68 37.26
N ASN A 254 14.99 -12.85 36.05
CA ASN A 254 14.65 -11.98 34.94
C ASN A 254 13.17 -12.12 34.58
N ALA A 255 12.58 -11.06 34.03
CA ALA A 255 11.40 -11.22 33.21
C ALA A 255 11.72 -12.11 31.99
N TRP A 256 10.69 -12.37 31.18
CA TRP A 256 10.88 -13.03 29.90
C TRP A 256 10.09 -12.29 28.83
N PHE A 257 8.91 -12.78 28.47
CA PHE A 257 8.05 -12.10 27.51
C PHE A 257 6.66 -11.90 28.09
N THR A 258 6.21 -10.64 28.13
CA THR A 258 4.85 -10.29 28.53
C THR A 258 4.18 -9.52 27.40
N ALA A 259 3.03 -10.00 26.93
CA ALA A 259 2.19 -9.32 25.95
C ALA A 259 0.81 -9.01 26.55
N ILE A 260 0.41 -7.74 26.48
CA ILE A 260 -0.91 -7.27 26.90
C ILE A 260 -1.60 -6.63 25.70
N GLU A 261 -2.61 -7.32 25.18
CA GLU A 261 -3.40 -6.89 24.01
C GLU A 261 -4.77 -6.32 24.42
N GLY A 262 -5.21 -6.54 25.67
CA GLY A 262 -6.51 -6.09 26.16
C GLY A 262 -6.76 -6.39 27.64
N GLY A 263 -7.93 -6.01 28.14
CA GLY A 263 -8.33 -6.19 29.55
C GLY A 263 -7.89 -5.06 30.49
N THR A 264 -8.12 -5.24 31.78
CA THR A 264 -7.63 -4.35 32.85
C THR A 264 -6.56 -5.10 33.65
N VAL A 265 -5.33 -4.59 33.65
CA VAL A 265 -4.18 -5.21 34.30
C VAL A 265 -3.61 -4.28 35.35
N ILE A 266 -3.54 -4.73 36.60
CA ILE A 266 -2.87 -4.06 37.70
C ILE A 266 -1.74 -4.96 38.17
N ALA A 267 -0.50 -4.54 37.97
CA ALA A 267 0.69 -5.28 38.34
C ALA A 267 1.49 -4.47 39.36
N THR A 268 1.71 -5.03 40.56
CA THR A 268 2.42 -4.36 41.64
C THR A 268 3.57 -5.24 42.13
N GLY A 269 4.80 -4.76 42.04
CA GLY A 269 5.97 -5.45 42.55
C GLY A 269 6.09 -5.36 44.06
N GLY A 270 6.71 -6.38 44.67
CA GLY A 270 7.17 -6.31 46.05
C GLY A 270 8.44 -5.45 46.17
N SER A 271 8.93 -5.23 47.39
CA SER A 271 10.17 -4.43 47.61
C SER A 271 11.31 -4.93 46.72
N GLY A 272 11.83 -4.10 45.81
CA GLY A 272 12.89 -4.48 44.86
C GLY A 272 12.42 -5.14 43.55
N GLY A 273 11.14 -5.52 43.42
CA GLY A 273 10.57 -6.11 42.21
C GLY A 273 9.78 -5.10 41.36
N ALA A 274 9.83 -5.25 40.04
CA ALA A 274 9.10 -4.39 39.11
C ALA A 274 7.59 -4.65 39.15
N GLY A 275 6.78 -3.68 38.70
CA GLY A 275 5.36 -3.92 38.44
C GLY A 275 5.18 -5.01 37.37
N ILE A 276 5.73 -4.75 36.18
CA ILE A 276 5.87 -5.73 35.09
C ILE A 276 7.35 -5.82 34.73
N GLY A 277 7.97 -6.99 34.88
CA GLY A 277 9.36 -7.19 34.51
C GLY A 277 10.15 -8.07 35.47
N GLY A 278 11.35 -7.64 35.85
CA GLY A 278 12.25 -8.42 36.70
C GLY A 278 11.88 -8.35 38.19
N GLY A 279 12.24 -9.39 38.95
CA GLY A 279 12.33 -9.29 40.40
C GLY A 279 13.60 -8.54 40.83
N LEU A 280 13.91 -8.52 42.12
CA LEU A 280 15.17 -7.96 42.65
C LEU A 280 16.40 -8.48 41.86
N LEU A 281 17.30 -7.62 41.41
CA LEU A 281 18.45 -7.92 40.52
C LEU A 281 18.09 -8.52 39.14
N GLY A 282 16.81 -8.60 38.80
CA GLY A 282 16.31 -9.17 37.55
C GLY A 282 16.08 -8.12 36.46
N ASP A 283 16.46 -8.45 35.23
CA ASP A 283 16.21 -7.63 34.05
C ASP A 283 14.73 -7.67 33.62
N GLY A 284 14.23 -6.56 33.08
CA GLY A 284 12.87 -6.42 32.57
C GLY A 284 12.55 -7.18 31.28
N ARG A 285 13.58 -7.59 30.51
CA ARG A 285 13.45 -8.28 29.20
C ARG A 285 12.34 -7.65 28.33
N ASP A 286 11.50 -8.44 27.68
CA ASP A 286 10.61 -7.96 26.62
C ASP A 286 9.17 -7.81 27.11
N THR A 287 8.63 -6.59 27.00
CA THR A 287 7.23 -6.27 27.28
C THR A 287 6.59 -5.61 26.06
N SER A 288 5.45 -6.11 25.60
CA SER A 288 4.66 -5.53 24.51
C SER A 288 3.24 -5.22 24.98
N ILE A 289 2.77 -3.99 24.75
CA ILE A 289 1.42 -3.55 25.09
C ILE A 289 0.78 -2.95 23.84
N SER A 290 -0.28 -3.58 23.35
CA SER A 290 -1.03 -3.12 22.17
C SER A 290 -2.45 -2.66 22.49
N GLY A 291 -2.94 -2.89 23.72
CA GLY A 291 -4.29 -2.48 24.15
C GLY A 291 -4.55 -2.68 25.65
N GLY A 292 -5.78 -2.39 26.07
CA GLY A 292 -6.22 -2.53 27.47
C GLY A 292 -5.89 -1.34 28.37
N THR A 293 -6.18 -1.48 29.66
CA THR A 293 -5.81 -0.53 30.72
C THR A 293 -4.78 -1.19 31.63
N VAL A 294 -3.55 -0.71 31.63
CA VAL A 294 -2.41 -1.29 32.36
C VAL A 294 -1.93 -0.31 33.41
N THR A 295 -1.89 -0.73 34.67
CA THR A 295 -1.26 -0.01 35.78
C THR A 295 -0.13 -0.87 36.33
N ALA A 296 1.10 -0.42 36.18
CA ALA A 296 2.30 -1.11 36.62
C ALA A 296 3.02 -0.27 37.69
N ASN A 297 3.07 -0.79 38.92
CA ASN A 297 3.67 -0.13 40.07
C ASN A 297 4.89 -0.91 40.54
N GLY A 298 6.08 -0.31 40.45
CA GLY A 298 7.28 -0.86 41.02
C GLY A 298 7.24 -0.84 42.55
N GLY A 299 7.76 -1.89 43.18
CA GLY A 299 8.10 -1.83 44.61
C GLY A 299 9.35 -0.97 44.82
N SER A 300 9.74 -0.74 46.08
CA SER A 300 10.90 0.12 46.42
C SER A 300 12.11 -0.17 45.52
N PHE A 301 12.73 0.89 45.01
CA PHE A 301 13.91 0.88 44.10
C PHE A 301 13.68 0.29 42.70
N ALA A 302 12.56 -0.38 42.43
CA ALA A 302 12.29 -1.03 41.14
C ALA A 302 11.43 -0.17 40.20
N SER A 303 11.44 -0.50 38.91
CA SER A 303 10.65 0.24 37.93
C SER A 303 9.18 -0.17 37.89
N GLY A 304 8.33 0.69 37.30
CA GLY A 304 6.96 0.32 36.97
C GLY A 304 6.92 -0.81 35.95
N ILE A 305 7.53 -0.58 34.78
CA ILE A 305 7.75 -1.58 33.73
C ILE A 305 9.25 -1.65 33.43
N GLY A 306 9.84 -2.84 33.56
CA GLY A 306 11.25 -3.08 33.26
C GLY A 306 12.01 -3.78 34.39
N GLY A 307 13.17 -3.25 34.78
CA GLY A 307 14.06 -3.92 35.75
C GLY A 307 13.61 -3.82 37.20
N GLY A 308 13.93 -4.85 37.99
CA GLY A 308 13.94 -4.73 39.45
C GLY A 308 15.09 -3.84 39.93
N ASN A 309 15.29 -3.74 41.25
CA ASN A 309 16.45 -3.04 41.80
C ASN A 309 17.76 -3.67 41.27
N ASP A 310 18.71 -2.85 40.80
CA ASP A 310 19.92 -3.20 40.03
C ASP A 310 19.68 -3.98 38.72
N GLY A 311 18.42 -4.09 38.27
CA GLY A 311 18.04 -4.76 37.02
C GLY A 311 17.87 -3.79 35.85
N ASP A 312 18.28 -4.21 34.66
CA ASP A 312 18.14 -3.40 33.44
C ASP A 312 16.68 -3.39 32.93
N GLY A 313 16.26 -2.31 32.29
CA GLY A 313 14.88 -2.11 31.80
C GLY A 313 14.40 -3.06 30.71
N GLY A 314 15.29 -3.65 29.91
CA GLY A 314 14.92 -4.50 28.78
C GLY A 314 14.26 -3.74 27.60
N THR A 315 13.49 -4.43 26.76
CA THR A 315 12.73 -3.83 25.64
C THR A 315 11.27 -3.65 26.04
N THR A 316 10.76 -2.41 26.03
CA THR A 316 9.34 -2.13 26.20
C THR A 316 8.77 -1.54 24.92
N GLU A 317 7.78 -2.19 24.31
CA GLU A 317 7.06 -1.72 23.14
C GLU A 317 5.60 -1.41 23.51
N ILE A 318 5.14 -0.17 23.29
CA ILE A 318 3.75 0.23 23.53
C ILE A 318 3.17 0.82 22.25
N ILE A 319 2.20 0.12 21.68
CA ILE A 319 1.55 0.42 20.40
C ILE A 319 0.11 0.93 20.63
N GLY A 320 -0.48 0.69 21.82
CA GLY A 320 -1.84 1.12 22.14
C GLY A 320 -2.24 0.86 23.61
N GLY A 321 -3.48 1.21 23.96
CA GLY A 321 -4.03 1.09 25.32
C GLY A 321 -3.77 2.31 26.22
N THR A 322 -4.21 2.23 27.49
CA THR A 322 -3.92 3.22 28.54
C THR A 322 -2.94 2.61 29.52
N VAL A 323 -1.72 3.14 29.60
CA VAL A 323 -0.61 2.60 30.41
C VAL A 323 -0.18 3.64 31.45
N THR A 324 -0.29 3.27 32.73
CA THR A 324 0.29 4.01 33.85
C THR A 324 1.42 3.20 34.46
N ALA A 325 2.65 3.65 34.31
CA ALA A 325 3.85 2.99 34.83
C ALA A 325 4.51 3.87 35.88
N THR A 326 4.57 3.41 37.13
CA THR A 326 5.09 4.19 38.26
C THR A 326 6.23 3.45 38.95
N GLY A 327 7.41 4.06 39.00
CA GLY A 327 8.56 3.55 39.73
C GLY A 327 8.37 3.57 41.25
N GLY A 328 9.11 2.71 41.93
CA GLY A 328 9.13 2.62 43.39
C GLY A 328 9.90 3.76 44.06
N ALA A 329 9.56 4.02 45.32
CA ALA A 329 10.35 4.93 46.16
C ALA A 329 11.81 4.44 46.24
N GLY A 330 12.78 5.35 46.21
CA GLY A 330 14.21 4.99 46.26
C GLY A 330 14.94 5.02 44.91
N GLY A 331 14.26 5.26 43.78
CA GLY A 331 14.97 5.59 42.54
C GLY A 331 14.52 4.84 41.28
N GLY A 332 13.49 4.01 41.33
CA GLY A 332 13.05 3.27 40.15
C GLY A 332 12.45 4.16 39.06
N ALA A 333 12.66 3.78 37.79
CA ALA A 333 12.04 4.46 36.65
C ALA A 333 10.54 4.14 36.54
N GLY A 334 9.77 4.97 35.83
CA GLY A 334 8.42 4.58 35.40
C GLY A 334 8.47 3.41 34.42
N ILE A 335 9.19 3.60 33.31
CA ILE A 335 9.53 2.56 32.32
C ILE A 335 11.05 2.53 32.16
N GLY A 336 11.67 1.37 32.35
CA GLY A 336 13.11 1.16 32.21
C GLY A 336 13.73 0.49 33.45
N GLY A 337 14.92 0.92 33.85
CA GLY A 337 15.70 0.26 34.90
C GLY A 337 15.21 0.55 36.34
N GLY A 338 15.51 -0.34 37.28
CA GLY A 338 15.47 -0.01 38.70
C GLY A 338 16.65 0.87 39.11
N GLU A 339 16.75 1.22 40.39
CA GLU A 339 17.95 1.87 40.97
C GLU A 339 19.19 1.08 40.55
N GLY A 340 20.27 1.74 40.11
CA GLY A 340 21.47 1.04 39.62
C GLY A 340 21.34 0.42 38.22
N GLY A 341 20.14 0.20 37.71
CA GLY A 341 19.87 -0.46 36.43
C GLY A 341 19.88 0.46 35.20
N GLY A 342 20.32 -0.08 34.08
CA GLY A 342 20.29 0.56 32.76
C GLY A 342 18.88 0.72 32.20
N ALA A 343 18.70 1.69 31.30
CA ALA A 343 17.38 2.05 30.78
C ALA A 343 16.73 0.97 29.89
N GLY A 344 17.55 0.22 29.12
CA GLY A 344 17.04 -0.63 28.06
C GLY A 344 16.58 0.16 26.82
N VAL A 345 15.61 -0.38 26.09
CA VAL A 345 15.02 0.21 24.88
C VAL A 345 13.52 0.39 25.10
N THR A 346 13.01 1.60 24.81
CA THR A 346 11.56 1.86 24.83
C THR A 346 11.10 2.32 23.46
N ILE A 347 10.10 1.62 22.91
CA ILE A 347 9.48 1.89 21.62
C ILE A 347 8.03 2.30 21.86
N LEU A 348 7.69 3.52 21.48
CA LEU A 348 6.33 4.05 21.66
C LEU A 348 5.74 4.41 20.30
N SER A 349 4.63 3.78 19.93
CA SER A 349 3.97 3.98 18.64
C SER A 349 2.48 4.30 18.73
N GLY A 350 1.88 4.25 19.93
CA GLY A 350 0.51 4.68 20.24
C GLY A 350 0.13 4.50 21.72
N GLY A 351 -1.13 4.82 22.06
CA GLY A 351 -1.67 4.69 23.43
C GLY A 351 -1.61 5.96 24.30
N ASP A 352 -2.32 5.94 25.43
CA ASP A 352 -2.24 6.94 26.51
C ASP A 352 -1.24 6.48 27.56
N ILE A 353 -0.08 7.14 27.67
CA ILE A 353 1.03 6.66 28.49
C ILE A 353 1.42 7.71 29.52
N THR A 354 1.31 7.33 30.79
CA THR A 354 1.82 8.08 31.95
C THR A 354 2.95 7.29 32.59
N ALA A 355 4.19 7.79 32.49
CA ALA A 355 5.36 7.14 33.07
C ALA A 355 6.01 8.03 34.13
N THR A 356 6.02 7.58 35.39
CA THR A 356 6.45 8.37 36.54
C THR A 356 7.57 7.66 37.31
N GLY A 357 8.78 8.23 37.30
CA GLY A 357 9.85 7.82 38.20
C GLY A 357 9.67 8.42 39.60
N ARG A 358 10.36 7.86 40.61
CA ARG A 358 10.34 8.40 41.97
C ARG A 358 11.75 8.53 42.54
N SER A 359 11.93 9.48 43.47
CA SER A 359 13.19 9.69 44.22
C SER A 359 14.43 9.89 43.33
N GLY A 360 14.26 10.53 42.16
CA GLY A 360 15.34 10.79 41.20
C GLY A 360 15.48 9.77 40.07
N GLY A 361 14.64 8.71 40.05
CA GLY A 361 14.47 7.85 38.88
C GLY A 361 13.72 8.55 37.74
N ALA A 362 14.00 8.14 36.50
CA ALA A 362 13.41 8.75 35.31
C ALA A 362 11.93 8.34 35.11
N GLY A 363 11.14 9.19 34.45
CA GLY A 363 9.83 8.77 33.93
C GLY A 363 9.97 7.57 32.99
N ILE A 364 10.79 7.73 31.94
CA ILE A 364 11.25 6.67 31.04
C ILE A 364 12.78 6.75 31.01
N GLY A 365 13.48 5.64 31.26
CA GLY A 365 14.95 5.59 31.24
C GLY A 365 15.57 4.81 32.40
N THR A 366 16.73 5.26 32.87
CA THR A 366 17.47 4.62 33.96
C THR A 366 16.79 4.87 35.31
N GLY A 367 17.04 4.01 36.29
CA GLY A 367 16.82 4.37 37.69
C GLY A 367 17.84 5.38 38.20
N PHE A 368 17.65 5.80 39.45
CA PHE A 368 18.58 6.67 40.17
C PHE A 368 19.92 5.94 40.36
N THR A 369 21.03 6.66 40.12
CA THR A 369 22.38 6.15 40.34
C THR A 369 23.17 7.20 41.12
N SER A 370 23.60 6.86 42.35
CA SER A 370 24.46 7.75 43.12
C SER A 370 25.93 7.59 42.68
N GLY A 371 26.47 8.57 41.95
CA GLY A 371 27.92 8.80 41.89
C GLY A 371 28.77 7.96 40.93
N LEU A 372 28.19 7.28 39.93
CA LEU A 372 28.96 6.58 38.90
C LEU A 372 28.66 7.15 37.49
N PRO A 373 29.66 7.73 36.79
CA PRO A 373 29.49 8.13 35.40
C PRO A 373 29.64 6.88 34.52
N GLY A 374 28.55 6.33 33.98
CA GLY A 374 28.67 5.33 32.91
C GLY A 374 27.61 4.25 32.73
N LEU A 375 26.43 4.30 33.35
CA LEU A 375 25.38 3.29 33.08
C LEU A 375 24.43 3.78 31.98
N SER A 376 24.64 3.17 30.81
CA SER A 376 23.89 3.14 29.54
C SER A 376 22.76 4.17 29.33
N ASP A 377 23.02 5.06 28.37
CA ASP A 377 22.01 5.78 27.61
C ASP A 377 21.13 4.80 26.81
N GLY A 378 19.93 4.52 27.31
CA GLY A 378 18.91 3.81 26.55
C GLY A 378 18.40 4.65 25.38
N THR A 379 18.05 3.98 24.28
CA THR A 379 17.42 4.62 23.12
C THR A 379 15.90 4.67 23.33
N LEU A 380 15.34 5.87 23.37
CA LEU A 380 13.90 6.12 23.25
C LEU A 380 13.56 6.32 21.77
N ASP A 381 12.85 5.37 21.17
CA ASP A 381 12.40 5.43 19.77
C ASP A 381 10.88 5.63 19.74
N ILE A 382 10.42 6.86 19.44
CA ILE A 382 9.00 7.16 19.30
C ILE A 382 8.64 7.01 17.82
N ARG A 383 8.01 5.88 17.46
CA ARG A 383 7.52 5.56 16.11
C ARG A 383 6.00 5.73 16.05
N ALA A 384 5.51 6.96 16.19
CA ALA A 384 4.07 7.20 16.19
C ALA A 384 3.43 6.86 14.82
N GLN A 385 2.67 5.77 14.76
CA GLN A 385 1.63 5.60 13.73
C GLN A 385 0.38 6.33 14.23
N SER A 386 -0.39 6.96 13.32
CA SER A 386 -1.58 7.78 13.61
C SER A 386 -2.33 7.28 14.86
N PRO A 387 -2.06 7.87 16.04
CA PRO A 387 -2.59 7.31 17.28
C PRO A 387 -4.08 7.63 17.36
N ALA A 388 -4.82 6.83 18.14
CA ALA A 388 -6.23 7.12 18.40
C ALA A 388 -6.38 8.55 18.97
N PRO A 389 -7.42 9.31 18.57
CA PRO A 389 -7.64 10.67 19.06
C PRO A 389 -7.60 10.73 20.59
N GLY A 390 -6.71 11.55 21.16
CA GLY A 390 -6.58 11.75 22.61
C GLY A 390 -5.32 11.17 23.27
N SER A 391 -4.49 10.42 22.54
CA SER A 391 -3.24 9.85 23.05
C SER A 391 -2.30 10.91 23.65
N THR A 392 -1.99 10.80 24.94
CA THR A 392 -1.02 11.67 25.63
C THR A 392 0.20 10.88 26.11
N PHE A 393 1.41 11.42 25.88
CA PHE A 393 2.65 10.91 26.47
C PHE A 393 3.11 11.89 27.55
N THR A 394 3.06 11.49 28.83
CA THR A 394 3.49 12.35 29.95
C THR A 394 4.53 11.66 30.82
N GLY A 395 5.66 12.36 31.03
CA GLY A 395 6.70 11.98 31.99
C GLY A 395 6.51 12.73 33.31
N GLY A 396 6.47 12.03 34.45
CA GLY A 396 6.22 12.60 35.78
C GLY A 396 7.35 13.49 36.36
N SER A 397 6.96 14.38 37.28
CA SER A 397 7.70 15.59 37.71
C SER A 397 8.71 15.41 38.88
N SER A 398 9.80 14.68 38.70
CA SER A 398 10.88 14.66 39.73
C SER A 398 12.28 14.76 39.14
N THR A 399 12.75 15.99 38.87
CA THR A 399 14.16 16.48 38.73
C THR A 399 15.20 15.70 37.90
N SER A 400 14.86 14.55 37.34
CA SER A 400 15.65 13.70 36.43
C SER A 400 14.67 13.21 35.37
N ALA A 401 14.48 13.99 34.33
CA ALA A 401 13.39 13.77 33.39
C ALA A 401 13.96 13.54 31.99
N ILE A 402 13.66 12.37 31.39
CA ILE A 402 14.05 11.85 30.05
C ILE A 402 15.57 11.82 29.77
N VAL A 403 16.35 12.53 30.57
CA VAL A 403 17.76 12.79 30.46
C VAL A 403 18.42 12.06 31.62
N GLY A 404 19.37 11.19 31.27
CA GLY A 404 20.21 10.48 32.22
C GLY A 404 20.77 11.42 33.29
N GLY A 405 21.05 10.84 34.46
CA GLY A 405 21.60 11.56 35.59
C GLY A 405 22.67 12.57 35.17
N ARG A 406 22.55 13.80 35.70
CA ARG A 406 23.46 14.95 35.51
C ARG A 406 24.69 14.67 34.64
N GLY A 407 24.59 14.81 33.31
CA GLY A 407 25.79 14.89 32.47
C GLY A 407 25.72 14.48 31.00
N SER A 408 24.72 13.74 30.54
CA SER A 408 24.74 13.23 29.14
C SER A 408 23.41 13.44 28.42
N VAL A 409 23.50 13.99 27.21
CA VAL A 409 22.36 14.23 26.30
C VAL A 409 22.01 12.89 25.63
N ALA A 410 20.89 12.28 26.02
CA ALA A 410 20.27 11.23 25.22
C ALA A 410 19.87 11.84 23.86
N THR A 411 20.26 11.19 22.75
CA THR A 411 19.81 11.63 21.42
C THR A 411 18.34 11.30 21.26
N PHE A 412 17.49 12.31 21.35
CA PHE A 412 16.08 12.21 21.04
C PHE A 412 15.88 12.18 19.52
N SER A 413 15.33 11.10 18.99
CA SER A 413 14.93 11.00 17.59
C SER A 413 13.43 10.73 17.53
N VAL A 414 12.64 11.79 17.50
CA VAL A 414 11.27 11.69 17.00
C VAL A 414 11.37 11.66 15.49
N VAL A 415 11.06 10.50 14.91
CA VAL A 415 10.80 10.39 13.48
C VAL A 415 9.28 10.30 13.36
N PRO A 416 8.57 11.42 13.12
CA PRO A 416 7.15 11.35 12.84
C PRO A 416 7.01 10.54 11.55
N THR A 417 6.48 9.33 11.65
CA THR A 417 6.03 8.60 10.45
C THR A 417 4.70 9.14 9.92
N ASP A 418 4.03 9.98 10.73
CA ASP A 418 2.82 10.72 10.39
C ASP A 418 3.13 12.23 10.22
N PRO A 419 2.82 12.85 9.06
CA PRO A 419 3.04 14.28 8.82
C PRO A 419 2.21 15.22 9.71
N PHE A 420 1.27 14.72 10.52
CA PHE A 420 0.37 15.53 11.34
C PHE A 420 0.76 15.60 12.83
N ALA A 421 1.89 15.04 13.23
CA ALA A 421 2.41 15.15 14.59
C ALA A 421 3.16 16.48 14.80
N LYS A 422 2.81 17.23 15.83
CA LYS A 422 3.49 18.48 16.22
C LYS A 422 4.14 18.31 17.60
N LEU A 423 5.46 18.43 17.66
CA LEU A 423 6.16 18.62 18.94
C LEU A 423 5.85 20.03 19.45
N THR A 424 5.08 20.13 20.53
CA THR A 424 4.52 21.42 21.00
C THR A 424 5.28 21.99 22.18
N ALA A 425 5.90 21.15 23.01
CA ALA A 425 6.83 21.59 24.04
C ALA A 425 7.83 20.50 24.41
N VAL A 426 9.06 20.93 24.68
CA VAL A 426 10.00 20.18 25.52
C VAL A 426 10.23 21.07 26.73
N ASP A 427 9.58 20.75 27.84
CA ASP A 427 9.84 21.47 29.09
C ASP A 427 11.09 20.86 29.73
N ALA A 428 12.22 21.54 29.57
CA ALA A 428 13.51 21.10 30.10
C ALA A 428 13.55 21.04 31.65
N ALA A 429 12.63 21.70 32.36
CA ALA A 429 12.59 21.72 33.82
C ALA A 429 11.79 20.53 34.39
N SER A 430 10.75 20.08 33.68
CA SER A 430 9.96 18.88 34.04
C SER A 430 10.33 17.63 33.25
N GLY A 431 11.15 17.78 32.20
CA GLY A 431 11.42 16.82 31.11
C GLY A 431 10.16 16.16 30.56
N SER A 432 9.10 16.95 30.44
CA SER A 432 7.91 16.58 29.70
C SER A 432 8.16 16.84 28.21
N VAL A 433 7.92 15.82 27.39
CA VAL A 433 7.81 15.96 25.93
C VAL A 433 6.33 15.93 25.60
N HIS A 434 5.78 17.07 25.19
CA HIS A 434 4.40 17.17 24.75
C HIS A 434 4.37 17.06 23.22
N VAL A 435 3.78 15.97 22.72
CA VAL A 435 3.52 15.76 21.30
C VAL A 435 2.01 15.85 21.11
N GLU A 436 1.54 16.88 20.42
CA GLU A 436 0.14 17.01 20.03
C GLU A 436 -0.08 16.37 18.67
N PHE A 437 -1.16 15.61 18.55
CA PHE A 437 -1.66 15.06 17.32
C PHE A 437 -2.97 15.77 16.96
N GLY A 438 -3.20 15.99 15.67
CA GLY A 438 -4.43 16.58 15.15
C GLY A 438 -4.82 15.99 13.80
N TRP A 439 -6.00 16.37 13.32
CA TRP A 439 -6.45 16.06 11.97
C TRP A 439 -5.66 16.86 10.94
N GLY A 440 -5.15 16.14 9.93
CA GLY A 440 -4.39 16.71 8.83
C GLY A 440 -5.28 17.28 7.73
N VAL A 441 -5.03 18.53 7.33
CA VAL A 441 -5.62 19.14 6.14
C VAL A 441 -4.51 19.41 5.13
N THR A 442 -4.56 18.68 4.01
CA THR A 442 -3.55 18.76 2.94
C THR A 442 -4.10 19.47 1.71
N PHE A 443 -3.24 20.20 1.02
CA PHE A 443 -3.59 21.01 -0.14
C PHE A 443 -2.80 20.54 -1.35
N ALA A 444 -3.48 20.11 -2.41
CA ALA A 444 -2.87 19.73 -3.68
C ALA A 444 -3.26 20.74 -4.76
N LEU A 445 -2.25 21.35 -5.40
CA LEU A 445 -2.45 22.36 -6.44
C LEU A 445 -3.09 21.82 -7.72
N ASN A 446 -3.11 20.49 -7.92
CA ASN A 446 -3.72 19.84 -9.06
C ASN A 446 -3.26 20.45 -10.41
N GLY A 447 -1.95 20.61 -10.56
CA GLY A 447 -1.29 21.25 -11.70
C GLY A 447 -1.26 22.78 -11.69
N GLY A 448 -1.67 23.42 -10.59
CA GLY A 448 -1.35 24.82 -10.31
C GLY A 448 0.15 25.05 -10.12
N ASP A 449 0.56 26.30 -10.30
CA ASP A 449 1.96 26.72 -10.27
C ASP A 449 2.44 26.95 -8.83
N GLY A 450 3.76 26.85 -8.62
CA GLY A 450 4.40 27.18 -7.35
C GLY A 450 4.38 26.04 -6.33
N THR A 451 4.38 26.40 -5.05
CA THR A 451 4.43 25.46 -3.93
C THR A 451 3.07 25.37 -3.27
N ALA A 452 2.62 24.15 -2.99
CA ALA A 452 1.36 23.92 -2.30
C ALA A 452 1.35 24.62 -0.92
N PRO A 453 0.18 25.09 -0.44
CA PRO A 453 0.05 25.58 0.92
C PRO A 453 0.57 24.57 1.95
N ALA A 454 1.14 25.09 3.04
CA ALA A 454 1.59 24.24 4.13
C ALA A 454 0.42 23.40 4.69
N VAL A 455 0.73 22.16 5.05
CA VAL A 455 -0.20 21.27 5.75
C VAL A 455 -0.68 21.95 7.03
N GLN A 456 -1.97 21.88 7.29
CA GLN A 456 -2.54 22.34 8.55
C GLN A 456 -2.85 21.15 9.44
N VAL A 457 -2.61 21.34 10.74
CA VAL A 457 -2.90 20.36 11.79
C VAL A 457 -3.96 20.97 12.69
N ILE A 458 -5.12 20.32 12.79
CA ILE A 458 -6.29 20.82 13.52
C ILE A 458 -6.54 19.91 14.72
N ASP A 459 -6.64 20.49 15.91
CA ASP A 459 -6.86 19.72 17.14
C ASP A 459 -8.11 18.83 17.04
N PHE A 460 -8.04 17.63 17.62
CA PHE A 460 -9.15 16.65 17.59
C PHE A 460 -10.46 17.16 18.25
N GLY A 461 -10.41 18.26 18.99
CA GLY A 461 -11.56 18.91 19.63
C GLY A 461 -12.56 19.60 18.69
N GLY A 462 -12.39 19.47 17.36
CA GLY A 462 -13.35 19.96 16.37
C GLY A 462 -13.09 21.38 15.86
N GLY A 463 -11.81 21.76 15.67
CA GLY A 463 -11.43 23.03 15.04
C GLY A 463 -11.74 23.10 13.54
N THR A 464 -11.61 24.28 12.94
CA THR A 464 -11.81 24.50 11.50
C THR A 464 -10.49 24.75 10.78
N ALA A 465 -10.38 24.30 9.52
CA ALA A 465 -9.23 24.63 8.67
C ALA A 465 -9.19 26.13 8.32
N THR A 466 -8.01 26.73 8.24
CA THR A 466 -7.83 28.10 7.75
C THR A 466 -7.77 28.09 6.22
N ARG A 467 -8.55 28.92 5.54
CA ARG A 467 -8.48 29.03 4.08
C ARG A 467 -7.14 29.63 3.64
N PRO A 468 -6.34 28.95 2.81
CA PRO A 468 -5.11 29.53 2.29
C PRO A 468 -5.40 30.62 1.24
N ALA A 469 -4.37 31.34 0.83
CA ALA A 469 -4.44 32.22 -0.34
C ALA A 469 -4.77 31.42 -1.60
N ASP A 470 -5.46 32.06 -2.54
CA ASP A 470 -5.83 31.41 -3.81
C ASP A 470 -4.55 31.08 -4.59
N PRO A 471 -4.37 29.81 -4.99
CA PRO A 471 -3.23 29.44 -5.81
C PRO A 471 -3.37 30.02 -7.22
N THR A 472 -2.28 30.06 -7.96
CA THR A 472 -2.25 30.50 -9.37
C THR A 472 -1.96 29.34 -10.31
N ARG A 473 -2.44 29.43 -11.56
CA ARG A 473 -2.09 28.49 -12.62
C ARG A 473 -2.00 29.21 -13.96
N THR A 474 -0.91 28.99 -14.70
CA THR A 474 -0.73 29.52 -16.05
C THR A 474 -1.81 28.95 -16.97
N GLY A 475 -2.57 29.84 -17.61
CA GLY A 475 -3.70 29.45 -18.47
C GLY A 475 -4.93 28.94 -17.70
N GLY A 476 -5.02 29.17 -16.39
CA GLY A 476 -6.18 28.76 -15.60
C GLY A 476 -6.65 29.80 -14.58
N GLU A 477 -7.93 29.73 -14.25
CA GLU A 477 -8.58 30.52 -13.21
C GLU A 477 -8.95 29.60 -12.04
N PHE A 478 -8.57 29.98 -10.82
CA PHE A 478 -8.86 29.20 -9.62
C PHE A 478 -10.35 29.31 -9.27
N VAL A 479 -11.00 28.17 -9.05
CA VAL A 479 -12.43 28.12 -8.72
C VAL A 479 -12.61 27.96 -7.21
N ALA A 480 -12.11 26.85 -6.65
CA ALA A 480 -12.25 26.53 -5.24
C ALA A 480 -11.28 25.42 -4.81
N TRP A 481 -11.10 25.30 -3.50
CA TRP A 481 -10.61 24.07 -2.89
C TRP A 481 -11.77 23.10 -2.78
N THR A 482 -11.56 21.85 -3.20
CA THR A 482 -12.60 20.81 -3.20
C THR A 482 -12.16 19.56 -2.46
N THR A 483 -13.11 18.83 -1.92
CA THR A 483 -12.91 17.46 -1.43
C THR A 483 -13.88 16.53 -2.16
N GLY A 484 -13.35 15.47 -2.79
CA GLY A 484 -14.16 14.59 -3.63
C GLY A 484 -14.91 15.31 -4.77
N GLY A 485 -14.38 16.42 -5.28
CA GLY A 485 -15.01 17.25 -6.32
C GLY A 485 -16.08 18.23 -5.83
N THR A 486 -16.39 18.26 -4.53
CA THR A 486 -17.33 19.23 -3.94
C THR A 486 -16.57 20.39 -3.29
N PRO A 487 -16.97 21.66 -3.49
CA PRO A 487 -16.35 22.80 -2.81
C PRO A 487 -16.30 22.61 -1.29
N TYR A 488 -15.12 22.85 -0.72
CA TYR A 488 -14.90 22.69 0.72
C TYR A 488 -15.30 23.96 1.48
N ASP A 489 -16.13 23.79 2.51
CA ASP A 489 -16.51 24.87 3.42
C ASP A 489 -15.53 24.95 4.61
N PHE A 490 -14.70 25.99 4.62
CA PHE A 490 -13.71 26.23 5.68
C PHE A 490 -14.32 26.59 7.04
N THR A 491 -15.64 26.73 7.15
CA THR A 491 -16.34 26.87 8.44
C THR A 491 -16.75 25.52 9.04
N THR A 492 -16.62 24.42 8.28
CA THR A 492 -16.96 23.07 8.76
C THR A 492 -15.87 22.56 9.71
N PRO A 493 -16.24 22.05 10.91
CA PRO A 493 -15.30 21.39 11.82
C PRO A 493 -14.60 20.21 11.16
N VAL A 494 -13.29 20.13 11.33
CA VAL A 494 -12.47 19.01 10.87
C VAL A 494 -12.57 17.89 11.90
N THR A 495 -13.27 16.81 11.54
CA THR A 495 -13.48 15.63 12.38
C THR A 495 -12.76 14.38 11.86
N GLY A 496 -11.85 14.56 10.90
CA GLY A 496 -11.10 13.52 10.20
C GLY A 496 -10.02 14.14 9.31
N ASN A 497 -9.07 13.36 8.80
CA ASN A 497 -8.10 13.86 7.81
C ASN A 497 -8.81 14.29 6.52
N VAL A 498 -8.46 15.47 6.00
CA VAL A 498 -9.07 16.06 4.81
C VAL A 498 -8.00 16.32 3.74
N ALA A 499 -8.24 15.80 2.54
CA ALA A 499 -7.44 16.14 1.36
C ALA A 499 -8.23 17.13 0.48
N LEU A 500 -7.64 18.30 0.25
CA LEU A 500 -8.20 19.36 -0.57
C LEU A 500 -7.43 19.51 -1.87
N THR A 501 -8.14 19.54 -2.99
CA THR A 501 -7.58 19.74 -4.32
C THR A 501 -8.06 21.05 -4.90
N ALA A 502 -7.15 21.79 -5.54
CA ALA A 502 -7.52 22.98 -6.29
C ALA A 502 -8.30 22.59 -7.55
N GLN A 503 -9.45 23.23 -7.75
CA GLN A 503 -10.23 23.14 -8.98
C GLN A 503 -9.95 24.36 -9.85
N TRP A 504 -9.82 24.11 -11.16
CA TRP A 504 -9.43 25.11 -12.15
C TRP A 504 -10.41 25.14 -13.31
N ASN A 505 -10.73 26.34 -13.78
CA ASN A 505 -11.16 26.55 -15.15
C ASN A 505 -9.90 26.80 -15.99
N LEU A 506 -9.86 26.31 -17.22
CA LEU A 506 -8.70 26.40 -18.11
C LEU A 506 -9.07 27.11 -19.41
N ALA A 507 -8.21 28.04 -19.82
CA ALA A 507 -8.29 28.68 -21.12
C ALA A 507 -8.18 27.64 -22.23
N PRO A 508 -8.79 27.90 -23.40
CA PRO A 508 -8.85 26.91 -24.45
C PRO A 508 -7.48 26.73 -25.11
N THR A 509 -7.22 25.55 -25.65
CA THR A 509 -6.10 25.34 -26.59
C THR A 509 -6.63 24.73 -27.87
N LEU A 510 -6.08 25.20 -28.99
CA LEU A 510 -6.46 24.78 -30.33
C LEU A 510 -5.18 24.50 -31.13
N ALA A 511 -5.05 23.28 -31.65
CA ALA A 511 -3.93 22.89 -32.50
C ALA A 511 -4.39 21.90 -33.57
N GLY A 512 -3.74 21.92 -34.73
CA GLY A 512 -4.05 21.08 -35.87
C GLY A 512 -3.02 21.26 -36.99
N ALA A 513 -3.18 20.50 -38.08
CA ALA A 513 -2.36 20.73 -39.25
C ALA A 513 -2.71 22.10 -39.87
N ALA A 514 -1.70 22.93 -40.12
CA ALA A 514 -1.89 24.29 -40.68
C ALA A 514 -2.25 24.29 -42.18
N SER A 515 -2.31 23.12 -42.82
CA SER A 515 -2.78 22.99 -44.20
C SER A 515 -3.50 21.66 -44.40
N ALA A 516 -4.43 21.65 -45.34
CA ALA A 516 -5.13 20.46 -45.79
C ALA A 516 -5.42 20.57 -47.29
N THR A 517 -5.34 19.44 -48.00
CA THR A 517 -5.70 19.39 -49.42
C THR A 517 -7.08 18.75 -49.57
N ALA A 518 -7.97 19.43 -50.28
CA ALA A 518 -9.28 18.92 -50.68
C ALA A 518 -9.35 18.85 -52.21
N THR A 519 -10.28 18.06 -52.76
CA THR A 519 -10.50 17.98 -54.21
C THR A 519 -11.94 18.39 -54.49
N VAL A 520 -12.14 19.24 -55.50
CA VAL A 520 -13.49 19.71 -55.90
C VAL A 520 -14.39 18.51 -56.20
N GLY A 521 -15.57 18.48 -55.59
CA GLY A 521 -16.58 17.44 -55.79
C GLY A 521 -16.39 16.17 -54.98
N GLU A 522 -15.31 16.04 -54.20
CA GLU A 522 -15.03 14.85 -53.37
C GLU A 522 -15.28 15.11 -51.87
N PRO A 523 -15.74 14.11 -51.08
CA PRO A 523 -15.88 14.26 -49.64
C PRO A 523 -14.54 14.61 -48.95
N PHE A 524 -14.58 15.64 -48.12
CA PHE A 524 -13.45 16.14 -47.35
C PHE A 524 -13.77 16.09 -45.85
N SER A 525 -12.76 15.75 -45.06
CA SER A 525 -12.81 15.81 -43.60
C SER A 525 -11.44 16.19 -43.06
N TRP A 526 -11.42 17.25 -42.26
CA TRP A 526 -10.27 17.68 -41.49
C TRP A 526 -10.72 17.98 -40.07
N ALA A 527 -9.88 17.69 -39.09
CA ALA A 527 -10.14 18.05 -37.71
C ALA A 527 -8.87 18.56 -37.04
N PRO A 528 -8.98 19.52 -36.11
CA PRO A 528 -7.87 19.90 -35.25
C PRO A 528 -7.40 18.68 -34.45
N THR A 529 -6.09 18.60 -34.20
CA THR A 529 -5.50 17.55 -33.37
C THR A 529 -5.80 17.77 -31.90
N THR A 530 -6.13 18.99 -31.48
CA THR A 530 -6.42 19.33 -30.09
C THR A 530 -7.42 20.46 -30.02
N VAL A 531 -8.51 20.23 -29.29
CA VAL A 531 -9.43 21.25 -28.78
C VAL A 531 -9.61 20.94 -27.29
N THR A 532 -9.17 21.84 -26.42
CA THR A 532 -9.37 21.70 -24.97
C THR A 532 -9.85 23.01 -24.37
N GLY A 533 -10.26 22.95 -23.11
CA GLY A 533 -10.73 24.07 -22.32
C GLY A 533 -11.58 23.54 -21.18
N THR A 534 -11.70 24.29 -20.09
CA THR A 534 -12.70 23.99 -19.06
C THR A 534 -13.28 25.32 -18.58
N PRO A 535 -14.57 25.62 -18.85
CA PRO A 535 -15.56 24.82 -19.57
C PRO A 535 -15.19 24.52 -21.03
N ASP A 536 -15.94 23.59 -21.67
CA ASP A 536 -15.68 23.19 -23.06
C ASP A 536 -15.68 24.41 -23.99
N ALA A 537 -14.71 24.43 -24.91
CA ALA A 537 -14.54 25.54 -25.84
C ALA A 537 -15.48 25.44 -27.05
N VAL A 538 -15.92 26.59 -27.53
CA VAL A 538 -16.67 26.72 -28.78
C VAL A 538 -15.72 27.21 -29.86
N VAL A 539 -15.62 26.46 -30.95
CA VAL A 539 -14.80 26.79 -32.12
C VAL A 539 -15.62 27.57 -33.14
N SER A 540 -15.03 28.60 -33.74
CA SER A 540 -15.65 29.44 -34.76
C SER A 540 -14.63 29.89 -35.79
N LEU A 541 -15.10 30.33 -36.96
CA LEU A 541 -14.28 31.05 -37.93
C LEU A 541 -14.13 32.50 -37.48
N THR A 542 -12.89 32.91 -37.24
CA THR A 542 -12.56 34.29 -36.85
C THR A 542 -12.08 35.14 -38.01
N ASP A 543 -11.57 34.52 -39.07
CA ASP A 543 -11.21 35.18 -40.33
C ASP A 543 -11.26 34.20 -41.52
N GLY A 544 -11.48 34.74 -42.73
CA GLY A 544 -11.67 33.97 -43.97
C GLY A 544 -13.04 33.30 -44.10
N GLU A 545 -13.26 32.65 -45.24
CA GLU A 545 -14.48 31.90 -45.56
C GLU A 545 -14.10 30.48 -45.99
N LEU A 546 -14.88 29.49 -45.55
CA LEU A 546 -14.70 28.12 -46.02
C LEU A 546 -15.19 28.02 -47.48
N PRO A 547 -14.54 27.19 -48.32
CA PRO A 547 -15.09 26.83 -49.63
C PRO A 547 -16.55 26.38 -49.53
N ASP A 548 -17.38 26.80 -50.49
CA ASP A 548 -18.78 26.38 -50.57
C ASP A 548 -18.89 24.86 -50.50
N GLY A 549 -19.81 24.37 -49.67
CA GLY A 549 -20.02 22.94 -49.44
C GLY A 549 -19.22 22.35 -48.27
N LEU A 550 -18.33 23.11 -47.62
CA LEU A 550 -17.70 22.75 -46.35
C LEU A 550 -18.40 23.43 -45.16
N THR A 551 -18.40 22.75 -44.01
CA THR A 551 -19.03 23.22 -42.76
C THR A 551 -18.14 22.96 -41.56
N LEU A 552 -18.15 23.88 -40.58
CA LEU A 552 -17.43 23.76 -39.32
C LEU A 552 -18.39 23.29 -38.20
N ASP A 553 -17.99 22.26 -37.46
CA ASP A 553 -18.63 21.86 -36.21
C ASP A 553 -18.07 22.70 -35.04
N PRO A 554 -18.88 23.53 -34.36
CA PRO A 554 -18.41 24.41 -33.29
C PRO A 554 -18.03 23.68 -32.00
N GLY A 555 -18.45 22.42 -31.79
CA GLY A 555 -18.07 21.65 -30.59
C GLY A 555 -16.75 20.91 -30.74
N THR A 556 -16.41 20.49 -31.97
CA THR A 556 -15.21 19.67 -32.24
C THR A 556 -14.15 20.39 -33.06
N GLY A 557 -14.50 21.49 -33.72
CA GLY A 557 -13.66 22.21 -34.67
C GLY A 557 -13.47 21.48 -36.01
N ALA A 558 -14.15 20.36 -36.24
CA ALA A 558 -14.02 19.59 -37.48
C ALA A 558 -14.64 20.32 -38.67
N ILE A 559 -13.94 20.33 -39.80
CA ILE A 559 -14.41 20.85 -41.08
C ILE A 559 -14.72 19.66 -41.99
N THR A 560 -15.98 19.54 -42.40
CA THR A 560 -16.44 18.42 -43.23
C THR A 560 -17.38 18.89 -44.33
N GLY A 561 -17.45 18.13 -45.42
CA GLY A 561 -18.38 18.40 -46.52
C GLY A 561 -17.82 17.99 -47.89
N THR A 562 -18.34 18.60 -48.94
CA THR A 562 -17.90 18.36 -50.33
C THR A 562 -17.72 19.72 -51.01
N PRO A 563 -16.48 20.18 -51.24
CA PRO A 563 -16.23 21.52 -51.73
C PRO A 563 -16.63 21.66 -53.21
N SER A 564 -17.26 22.78 -53.56
CA SER A 564 -17.72 23.07 -54.93
C SER A 564 -17.08 24.31 -55.57
N ASP A 565 -16.27 25.05 -54.82
CA ASP A 565 -15.62 26.25 -55.34
C ASP A 565 -14.47 25.97 -56.33
N ALA A 566 -13.96 27.05 -56.93
CA ALA A 566 -12.81 27.00 -57.82
C ALA A 566 -11.54 26.51 -57.09
N ALA A 567 -10.67 25.82 -57.82
CA ALA A 567 -9.39 25.36 -57.29
C ALA A 567 -8.52 26.55 -56.88
N GLY A 568 -7.93 26.48 -55.69
CA GLY A 568 -7.19 27.59 -55.09
C GLY A 568 -6.91 27.36 -53.60
N ASP A 569 -6.19 28.31 -53.00
CA ASP A 569 -5.90 28.30 -51.57
C ASP A 569 -6.92 29.17 -50.81
N TYR A 570 -7.54 28.57 -49.78
CA TYR A 570 -8.51 29.20 -48.91
C TYR A 570 -7.92 29.30 -47.50
N PRO A 571 -7.25 30.42 -47.17
CA PRO A 571 -6.77 30.67 -45.81
C PRO A 571 -7.96 31.01 -44.92
N VAL A 572 -8.08 30.30 -43.80
CA VAL A 572 -9.05 30.56 -42.74
C VAL A 572 -8.37 30.58 -41.39
N THR A 573 -8.95 31.32 -40.45
CA THR A 573 -8.51 31.33 -39.06
C THR A 573 -9.62 30.77 -38.18
N LEU A 574 -9.30 29.73 -37.41
CA LEU A 574 -10.19 29.14 -36.42
C LEU A 574 -9.86 29.72 -35.05
N GLY A 575 -10.88 30.16 -34.32
CA GLY A 575 -10.79 30.60 -32.92
C GLY A 575 -11.55 29.67 -31.99
N ALA A 576 -10.96 29.32 -30.85
CA ALA A 576 -11.62 28.59 -29.76
C ALA A 576 -11.77 29.49 -28.53
N HIS A 577 -13.01 29.65 -28.05
CA HIS A 577 -13.37 30.51 -26.92
C HIS A 577 -14.19 29.73 -25.89
N ASN A 578 -13.89 29.92 -24.60
CA ASN A 578 -14.70 29.40 -23.49
C ASN A 578 -14.94 30.42 -22.35
N GLY A 579 -14.57 31.69 -22.57
CA GLY A 579 -14.70 32.76 -21.57
C GLY A 579 -13.61 32.76 -20.49
N ILE A 580 -12.63 31.85 -20.56
CA ILE A 580 -11.51 31.76 -19.61
C ILE A 580 -10.22 32.16 -20.33
N GLY A 581 -9.54 33.18 -19.80
CA GLY A 581 -8.27 33.64 -20.37
C GLY A 581 -8.41 34.15 -21.81
N ALA A 582 -7.35 33.97 -22.59
CA ALA A 582 -7.32 34.39 -24.00
C ALA A 582 -7.77 33.25 -24.92
N ASP A 583 -8.45 33.60 -26.00
CA ASP A 583 -8.86 32.64 -27.03
C ASP A 583 -7.66 32.03 -27.73
N ALA A 584 -7.78 30.75 -28.10
CA ALA A 584 -6.79 30.08 -28.92
C ALA A 584 -7.12 30.28 -30.40
N SER A 585 -6.09 30.44 -31.23
CA SER A 585 -6.23 30.66 -32.67
C SER A 585 -5.36 29.69 -33.45
N LEU A 586 -5.86 29.23 -34.60
CA LEU A 586 -5.15 28.39 -35.55
C LEU A 586 -5.40 28.87 -36.98
N GLU A 587 -4.32 29.22 -37.68
CA GLU A 587 -4.34 29.48 -39.12
C GLU A 587 -4.31 28.14 -39.89
N LEU A 588 -5.23 27.99 -40.84
CA LEU A 588 -5.37 26.81 -41.69
C LEU A 588 -5.54 27.26 -43.14
N THR A 589 -4.73 26.71 -44.05
CA THR A 589 -4.95 26.87 -45.49
C THR A 589 -5.56 25.58 -46.08
N ILE A 590 -6.76 25.69 -46.64
CA ILE A 590 -7.37 24.61 -47.42
C ILE A 590 -7.00 24.80 -48.89
N SER A 591 -6.10 23.95 -49.39
CA SER A 591 -5.72 23.94 -50.80
C SER A 591 -6.68 23.04 -51.58
N LEU A 592 -7.55 23.65 -52.37
CA LEU A 592 -8.54 22.96 -53.18
C LEU A 592 -7.95 22.63 -54.55
N ALA A 593 -7.76 21.35 -54.83
CA ALA A 593 -7.30 20.84 -56.11
C ALA A 593 -8.47 20.68 -57.10
N PRO A 594 -8.23 20.83 -58.42
CA PRO A 594 -9.26 20.57 -59.43
C PRO A 594 -9.83 19.15 -59.30
N GLY A 595 -11.13 19.03 -59.53
CA GLY A 595 -11.83 17.74 -59.54
C GLY A 595 -11.59 16.95 -60.83
N GLU A 596 -12.26 15.80 -60.94
CA GLU A 596 -12.25 15.01 -62.18
C GLU A 596 -12.73 15.85 -63.38
N PRO A 597 -12.07 15.74 -64.55
CA PRO A 597 -12.43 16.55 -65.70
C PRO A 597 -13.76 16.08 -66.27
N THR A 598 -14.70 17.01 -66.43
CA THR A 598 -15.98 16.81 -67.11
C THR A 598 -15.89 17.10 -68.62
N SER A 599 -14.87 17.85 -69.03
CA SER A 599 -14.52 18.07 -70.43
C SER A 599 -13.01 18.02 -70.65
N LEU A 600 -12.60 17.77 -71.90
CA LEU A 600 -11.21 17.67 -72.31
C LEU A 600 -10.98 18.54 -73.55
N ALA A 601 -9.79 19.10 -73.69
CA ALA A 601 -9.33 19.77 -74.91
C ALA A 601 -7.95 19.19 -75.30
N LEU A 602 -7.82 18.76 -76.55
CA LEU A 602 -6.63 18.09 -77.07
C LEU A 602 -5.82 19.05 -77.94
N ARG A 603 -4.49 19.04 -77.80
CA ARG A 603 -3.58 19.89 -78.55
C ARG A 603 -2.37 19.11 -79.08
N ALA A 604 -2.00 19.34 -80.33
CA ALA A 604 -0.77 18.84 -80.93
C ALA A 604 0.43 19.77 -80.64
N ALA A 605 1.62 19.19 -80.46
CA ALA A 605 2.85 19.96 -80.19
C ALA A 605 3.33 20.80 -81.39
N THR A 606 2.95 20.44 -82.62
CA THR A 606 3.27 21.16 -83.85
C THR A 606 1.99 21.51 -84.61
N GLY A 607 2.00 22.64 -85.32
CA GLY A 607 0.87 23.08 -86.15
C GLY A 607 0.86 22.51 -87.58
N THR A 608 1.97 21.92 -88.02
CA THR A 608 2.14 21.27 -89.33
C THR A 608 2.77 19.89 -89.13
N VAL A 609 2.25 18.88 -89.82
CA VAL A 609 2.70 17.48 -89.69
C VAL A 609 2.96 16.94 -91.09
N ASN A 610 4.16 16.48 -91.38
CA ASN A 610 4.48 15.81 -92.64
C ASN A 610 4.40 14.29 -92.47
N GLN A 611 4.23 13.60 -93.59
CA GLN A 611 4.29 12.15 -93.66
C GLN A 611 5.63 11.64 -93.10
N GLY A 612 5.55 10.72 -92.14
CA GLY A 612 6.70 10.17 -91.42
C GLY A 612 7.00 10.87 -90.09
N ASP A 613 6.40 12.04 -89.81
CA ASP A 613 6.61 12.76 -88.55
C ASP A 613 5.98 12.00 -87.36
N THR A 614 6.54 12.27 -86.17
CA THR A 614 5.97 11.84 -84.88
C THR A 614 5.62 13.07 -84.06
N VAL A 615 4.35 13.20 -83.68
CA VAL A 615 3.82 14.36 -82.95
C VAL A 615 3.38 13.95 -81.56
N THR A 616 3.75 14.74 -80.55
CA THR A 616 3.28 14.55 -79.17
C THR A 616 2.02 15.38 -78.92
N PHE A 617 1.06 14.81 -78.21
CA PHE A 617 -0.19 15.46 -77.83
C PHE A 617 -0.23 15.74 -76.33
N THR A 618 -0.83 16.87 -75.96
CA THR A 618 -1.17 17.20 -74.57
C THR A 618 -2.66 17.48 -74.48
N ALA A 619 -3.28 17.14 -73.35
CA ALA A 619 -4.67 17.45 -73.09
C ALA A 619 -4.81 18.33 -71.85
N THR A 620 -5.76 19.26 -71.88
CA THR A 620 -6.22 20.02 -70.72
C THR A 620 -7.64 19.60 -70.38
N GLY A 621 -7.88 19.25 -69.12
CA GLY A 621 -9.21 18.96 -68.60
C GLY A 621 -9.86 20.20 -67.99
N THR A 622 -11.19 20.21 -67.92
CA THR A 622 -11.97 21.16 -67.13
C THR A 622 -12.95 20.40 -66.25
N ASP A 623 -12.92 20.63 -64.94
CA ASP A 623 -13.81 19.96 -63.97
C ASP A 623 -15.23 20.55 -63.96
N ALA A 624 -16.09 20.07 -63.05
CA ALA A 624 -17.48 20.54 -62.92
C ALA A 624 -17.61 21.99 -62.42
N ALA A 625 -16.60 22.50 -61.70
CA ALA A 625 -16.56 23.88 -61.20
C ALA A 625 -15.90 24.84 -62.22
N GLY A 626 -15.46 24.35 -63.38
CA GLY A 626 -14.86 25.16 -64.43
C GLY A 626 -13.33 25.34 -64.30
N ASN A 627 -12.67 24.58 -63.43
CA ASN A 627 -11.22 24.66 -63.25
C ASN A 627 -10.50 23.93 -64.37
N SER A 628 -9.59 24.63 -65.09
CA SER A 628 -8.78 24.03 -66.15
C SER A 628 -7.43 23.55 -65.64
N PHE A 629 -7.03 22.32 -65.97
CA PHE A 629 -5.74 21.73 -65.58
C PHE A 629 -5.16 20.85 -66.69
N VAL A 630 -3.84 20.65 -66.68
CA VAL A 630 -3.16 19.76 -67.65
C VAL A 630 -3.34 18.31 -67.19
N ILE A 631 -3.79 17.44 -68.08
CA ILE A 631 -3.92 16.02 -67.79
C ILE A 631 -2.55 15.36 -67.86
N PRO A 632 -2.13 14.60 -66.83
CA PRO A 632 -0.90 13.81 -66.87
C PRO A 632 -0.90 12.84 -68.05
N SER A 633 0.23 12.70 -68.72
CA SER A 633 0.34 11.81 -69.90
C SER A 633 0.05 10.34 -69.61
N GLY A 634 0.21 9.90 -68.36
CA GLY A 634 -0.11 8.54 -67.91
C GLY A 634 -1.61 8.25 -67.85
N ASP A 635 -2.44 9.28 -67.68
CA ASP A 635 -3.89 9.14 -67.57
C ASP A 635 -4.60 9.33 -68.92
N LEU A 636 -3.85 9.56 -70.00
CA LEU A 636 -4.39 9.73 -71.35
C LEU A 636 -4.19 8.48 -72.20
N THR A 637 -5.28 7.97 -72.75
CA THR A 637 -5.25 6.99 -73.84
C THR A 637 -5.54 7.67 -75.17
N LEU A 638 -4.65 7.50 -76.15
CA LEU A 638 -4.87 8.00 -77.51
C LEU A 638 -5.34 6.87 -78.44
N SER A 639 -6.21 7.23 -79.38
CA SER A 639 -6.57 6.40 -80.54
C SER A 639 -6.57 7.25 -81.82
N SER A 640 -6.37 6.60 -82.97
CA SER A 640 -6.42 7.24 -84.29
C SER A 640 -7.50 6.61 -85.14
N SER A 641 -8.14 7.41 -86.00
CA SER A 641 -9.03 6.92 -87.05
C SER A 641 -8.32 6.12 -88.14
N VAL A 642 -6.99 6.21 -88.24
CA VAL A 642 -6.19 5.52 -89.26
C VAL A 642 -5.38 4.40 -88.60
N ALA A 643 -5.73 3.16 -88.92
CA ALA A 643 -5.17 1.95 -88.27
C ALA A 643 -3.66 1.76 -88.49
N SER A 644 -3.08 2.40 -89.51
CA SER A 644 -1.64 2.32 -89.76
C SER A 644 -0.80 3.24 -88.86
N ASP A 645 -1.42 4.18 -88.14
CA ASP A 645 -0.69 5.08 -87.26
C ASP A 645 -0.11 4.33 -86.06
N ILE A 646 1.08 4.74 -85.62
CA ILE A 646 1.77 4.09 -84.50
C ILE A 646 1.69 5.01 -83.28
N ILE A 647 0.93 4.58 -82.26
CA ILE A 647 0.75 5.31 -81.01
C ILE A 647 1.73 4.77 -79.96
N ARG A 648 2.50 5.66 -79.34
CA ARG A 648 3.42 5.35 -78.24
C ARG A 648 3.26 6.39 -77.14
N GLY A 649 2.52 6.02 -76.09
CA GLY A 649 2.11 6.99 -75.06
C GLY A 649 1.29 8.11 -75.69
N THR A 650 1.71 9.35 -75.45
CA THR A 650 1.05 10.53 -76.04
C THR A 650 1.63 10.95 -77.41
N ALA A 651 2.53 10.16 -77.99
CA ALA A 651 3.09 10.41 -79.31
C ALA A 651 2.44 9.54 -80.39
N VAL A 652 2.13 10.13 -81.54
CA VAL A 652 1.57 9.43 -82.71
C VAL A 652 2.50 9.66 -83.91
N SER A 653 2.90 8.57 -84.57
CA SER A 653 3.65 8.60 -85.82
C SER A 653 2.71 8.36 -87.00
N PHE A 654 2.84 9.17 -88.06
CA PHE A 654 1.91 9.23 -89.19
C PHE A 654 2.54 8.73 -90.51
N PRO A 655 2.36 7.46 -90.90
CA PRO A 655 3.05 6.89 -92.07
C PRO A 655 2.46 7.33 -93.41
N HIS A 656 1.25 7.88 -93.44
CA HIS A 656 0.52 8.24 -94.66
C HIS A 656 0.06 9.70 -94.61
N ALA A 657 0.01 10.34 -95.78
CA ALA A 657 -0.52 11.69 -95.93
C ALA A 657 -2.03 11.65 -96.16
N SER A 658 -2.79 12.04 -95.14
CA SER A 658 -4.25 12.16 -95.12
C SER A 658 -4.69 12.99 -93.91
N PRO A 659 -5.98 13.29 -93.75
CA PRO A 659 -6.53 13.74 -92.47
C PRO A 659 -6.63 12.57 -91.47
N HIS A 660 -6.16 12.76 -90.24
CA HIS A 660 -6.21 11.77 -89.14
C HIS A 660 -6.97 12.36 -87.95
N LEU A 661 -7.98 11.66 -87.45
CA LEU A 661 -8.69 12.07 -86.24
C LEU A 661 -8.06 11.38 -85.04
N ILE A 662 -7.38 12.15 -84.19
CA ILE A 662 -6.79 11.66 -82.94
C ILE A 662 -7.78 11.89 -81.81
N THR A 663 -8.18 10.83 -81.12
CA THR A 663 -9.06 10.89 -79.94
C THR A 663 -8.21 10.63 -78.70
N ALA A 664 -8.23 11.57 -77.75
CA ALA A 664 -7.69 11.38 -76.42
C ALA A 664 -8.84 11.10 -75.44
N THR A 665 -8.67 10.10 -74.58
CA THR A 665 -9.60 9.78 -73.50
C THR A 665 -8.87 9.87 -72.17
N HIS A 666 -9.42 10.62 -71.22
CA HIS A 666 -8.99 10.55 -69.82
C HIS A 666 -9.42 9.22 -69.24
N THR A 667 -8.47 8.38 -68.89
CA THR A 667 -8.68 6.98 -68.54
C THR A 667 -9.51 6.82 -67.26
N PRO A 668 -9.30 7.62 -66.18
CA PRO A 668 -10.14 7.57 -64.98
C PRO A 668 -11.60 7.99 -65.20
N SER A 669 -11.85 9.12 -65.86
CA SER A 669 -13.22 9.67 -66.00
C SER A 669 -13.96 9.23 -67.27
N GLY A 670 -13.26 8.69 -68.27
CA GLY A 670 -13.81 8.29 -69.56
C GLY A 670 -14.15 9.47 -70.50
N VAL A 671 -13.85 10.71 -70.10
CA VAL A 671 -14.10 11.90 -70.92
C VAL A 671 -13.10 11.98 -72.06
N SER A 672 -13.59 12.25 -73.28
CA SER A 672 -12.77 12.25 -74.49
C SER A 672 -12.82 13.58 -75.25
N ALA A 673 -11.75 13.88 -75.98
CA ALA A 673 -11.69 14.95 -76.97
C ALA A 673 -10.99 14.48 -78.25
N THR A 674 -11.40 15.04 -79.38
CA THR A 674 -10.87 14.70 -80.70
C THR A 674 -10.18 15.90 -81.35
N LEU A 675 -9.06 15.66 -82.04
CA LEU A 675 -8.36 16.66 -82.84
C LEU A 675 -8.10 16.11 -84.25
N LEU A 676 -8.50 16.87 -85.28
CA LEU A 676 -8.17 16.57 -86.67
C LEU A 676 -6.75 17.04 -86.99
N VAL A 677 -5.92 16.14 -87.52
CA VAL A 677 -4.53 16.39 -87.91
C VAL A 677 -4.39 16.18 -89.40
N GLU A 678 -4.00 17.24 -90.12
CA GLU A 678 -3.73 17.19 -91.55
C GLU A 678 -2.26 16.83 -91.79
N VAL A 679 -1.99 15.67 -92.40
CA VAL A 679 -0.63 15.18 -92.67
C VAL A 679 -0.25 15.44 -94.13
N THR A 680 0.75 16.30 -94.35
CA THR A 680 1.21 16.67 -95.69
C THR A 680 2.15 15.62 -96.31
N PRO A 681 2.06 15.30 -97.61
CA PRO A 681 2.94 14.33 -98.27
C PRO A 681 4.42 14.65 -98.14
N ALA A 682 5.25 13.62 -97.97
CA ALA A 682 6.71 13.78 -98.01
C ALA A 682 7.16 14.22 -99.42
N ALA A 683 8.04 15.22 -99.50
CA ALA A 683 8.57 15.68 -100.78
C ALA A 683 9.34 14.55 -101.50
N LEU A 684 8.97 14.25 -102.75
CA LEU A 684 9.62 13.22 -103.56
C LEU A 684 11.07 13.63 -103.90
N ALA A 685 12.07 12.84 -103.47
CA ALA A 685 13.43 12.97 -103.94
C ALA A 685 13.54 12.44 -105.39
N ARG A 686 13.74 13.33 -106.38
CA ARG A 686 13.99 12.95 -107.79
C ARG A 686 15.34 12.21 -107.91
N THR A 687 15.31 10.91 -108.12
CA THR A 687 16.43 10.12 -108.64
C THR A 687 16.46 10.24 -110.16
N GLY A 688 17.48 10.89 -110.73
CA GLY A 688 17.62 11.05 -112.19
C GLY A 688 18.31 9.87 -112.87
N VAL A 689 17.69 9.33 -113.93
CA VAL A 689 18.35 8.84 -115.16
C VAL A 689 17.38 9.02 -116.35
N ASP A 690 17.95 9.41 -117.49
CA ASP A 690 17.42 10.10 -118.66
C ASP A 690 16.62 9.27 -119.69
N ALA A 691 15.73 9.96 -120.43
CA ALA A 691 15.15 9.49 -121.69
C ALA A 691 14.78 10.68 -122.60
N ASP A 692 15.79 11.40 -123.11
CA ASP A 692 15.64 12.29 -124.27
C ASP A 692 16.98 12.37 -125.02
N THR A 693 17.24 11.33 -125.82
CA THR A 693 18.16 11.45 -126.95
C THR A 693 17.43 12.27 -128.03
N ILE A 694 18.17 13.05 -128.82
CA ILE A 694 17.79 13.64 -130.13
C ILE A 694 17.48 15.14 -130.10
N SER A 695 18.55 15.95 -130.10
CA SER A 695 18.68 16.95 -131.16
C SER A 695 20.14 17.42 -131.25
N VAL A 696 20.61 17.55 -132.48
CA VAL A 696 21.86 18.24 -132.84
C VAL A 696 23.16 17.48 -132.56
N LEU A 697 23.37 16.41 -133.33
CA LEU A 697 24.51 16.47 -134.24
C LEU A 697 24.10 15.93 -135.61
N ALA A 698 23.07 16.58 -136.17
CA ALA A 698 22.95 16.77 -137.62
C ALA A 698 24.00 17.79 -138.10
N ALA A 699 25.26 17.54 -137.78
CA ALA A 699 26.40 17.97 -138.57
C ALA A 699 27.19 16.69 -138.89
N LEU A 700 26.46 15.72 -139.47
CA LEU A 700 26.51 15.35 -140.89
C LEU A 700 27.81 14.58 -141.15
N ALA A 701 27.79 13.31 -141.57
CA ALA A 701 27.17 12.87 -142.83
C ALA A 701 27.28 13.91 -143.96
N LEU A 702 28.37 14.67 -143.97
CA LEU A 702 29.31 14.73 -145.08
C LEU A 702 30.53 13.99 -144.49
N LEU A 703 30.77 12.71 -144.69
CA LEU A 703 30.91 12.05 -145.96
C LEU A 703 31.37 10.63 -145.59
N VAL A 704 31.01 9.62 -146.37
CA VAL A 704 31.88 8.44 -146.48
C VAL A 704 33.27 8.95 -146.91
N LEU A 705 34.30 8.90 -146.06
CA LEU A 705 35.74 9.08 -146.34
C LEU A 705 36.41 9.28 -144.96
N LEU A 706 37.26 8.44 -144.37
CA LEU A 706 38.18 7.40 -144.80
C LEU A 706 38.50 6.55 -143.54
N ALA A 707 39.05 5.35 -143.64
CA ALA A 707 40.49 5.17 -143.41
C ALA A 707 41.16 6.36 -142.67
N GLY A 708 41.64 6.22 -141.45
CA GLY A 708 42.28 5.07 -140.88
C GLY A 708 43.16 5.52 -139.72
N ALA A 709 43.89 4.53 -139.22
CA ALA A 709 45.05 4.69 -138.38
C ALA A 709 44.78 5.19 -136.96
N GLY A 710 44.36 4.22 -136.14
CA GLY A 710 45.13 3.86 -134.97
C GLY A 710 45.09 4.89 -133.84
N LEU A 711 45.79 4.69 -132.76
CA LEU A 711 46.71 3.65 -132.36
C LEU A 711 46.93 3.97 -130.86
N LEU A 712 47.37 2.96 -130.12
CA LEU A 712 48.16 3.16 -128.90
C LEU A 712 47.37 3.62 -127.65
N THR A 713 47.13 2.70 -126.72
CA THR A 713 47.96 2.47 -125.51
C THR A 713 47.89 3.63 -124.52
N ALA A 714 47.36 3.40 -123.33
CA ALA A 714 48.09 2.86 -122.17
C ALA A 714 49.20 3.77 -121.66
N ARG A 715 49.45 3.63 -120.35
CA ARG A 715 50.58 4.16 -119.55
C ARG A 715 50.25 5.45 -118.82
N ARG A 716 50.68 5.64 -117.58
CA ARG A 716 51.63 4.88 -116.73
C ARG A 716 51.39 5.39 -115.30
N ARG A 717 51.28 4.49 -114.33
CA ARG A 717 52.34 4.12 -113.37
C ARG A 717 52.98 5.32 -112.65
N ALA A 718 52.73 5.41 -111.35
CA ALA A 718 53.78 5.29 -110.33
C ALA A 718 53.17 4.55 -109.14
#